data_AF-A0A957LMW8-F1
#
_entry.id   AF-A0A957LMW8-F1
#
_cell.length_a   1.000
_cell.length_b   1.000
_cell.length_c   1.000
_cell.angle_alpha   90.00
_cell.angle_beta   90.00
_cell.angle_gamma   90.00
#
_symmetry.space_group_name_H-M   'P 1'
#
loop_
_entity.id
_entity.type
_entity.pdbx_description
1 polymer ?
#
loop_
_entity_poly.entity_id
_entity_poly.type
_entity_poly.pdbx_seq_one_letter_code
_entity_poly.pdbx_strand_id
1 'polypeptide(L)'
;MTGPDPSPVSAERATWRQRLQPHHDFLLLLVTFVTFRLASVWFMRPGGYIRDYSDLIYYRSRASWQDFGFLPYRDYWSEYPPLFAWFSVWIDRIARLFPVWEDDRFWYAAIFGAAMVAAETVTFVSLYVLARRLYGERGLRVAWLYAGLFLPVYMLTGWYDALPVMTILLALTILLTVRSGWGMALAGLVAGIGGLLKLVPLAILAVTPLVTRRWRDIALAVLVAAVVVAGVYAYAYVIGPTMTLASLRSLTERTGWSTLYALADGFLRLGKVVGDPFDPASEVGQYDPQVPQRIIWLGWMALGAAMLYVARRRQSPPQEEWRVVTFAALTYTILLLAYPAWNPQYALYLLPFLVLVWPNARGLTYALLLSGFVLLEHPVYFNLVGPNYPPATQAILGVDYTRLLWVIVILRTIVLAAIAADLGWMLFRPAARRLAPVIAALATVLVVLWFVPDFLHTYAAGRLATTPLRPAILYLNATDAALPIVSSNLTVSRELRPLLDAPGRLIMAGGRPDRVEPLPELLAAQTPFVYVRAPGDSETVVDFLGNSGACALREDIGGVQLWYCNSGNASLATFDGGPELVAAHLPGTLDDPLYATLFWRATTPVTTDYTVFVHVVDAAGNMLGQWDQVPGAGSAPTSGWTPGTLVADDYRIDLDAAAAQSPVHVIVGLYDPATGERLPVSATSLPSADNAVDVRSYP
;
A
#
# COMPACT_ATOMS: atom_id res chain seq x y z
N MET A 1 -5.52 31.40 -57.40
CA MET A 1 -5.64 32.77 -56.87
C MET A 1 -5.21 32.74 -55.42
N THR A 2 -3.93 33.03 -55.19
CA THR A 2 -3.30 33.12 -53.87
C THR A 2 -3.66 34.48 -53.26
N GLY A 3 -4.45 34.47 -52.18
CA GLY A 3 -4.70 35.67 -51.39
C GLY A 3 -3.40 36.19 -50.76
N PRO A 4 -3.29 37.50 -50.48
CA PRO A 4 -2.07 38.07 -49.94
C PRO A 4 -1.81 37.57 -48.52
N ASP A 5 -0.56 37.21 -48.26
CA ASP A 5 -0.02 36.86 -46.95
C ASP A 5 -0.21 38.08 -46.00
N PRO A 6 -0.86 37.93 -44.84
CA PRO A 6 -1.17 39.06 -43.98
C PRO A 6 0.12 39.70 -43.45
N SER A 7 0.31 40.98 -43.77
CA SER A 7 1.45 41.78 -43.30
C SER A 7 1.62 41.73 -41.77
N PRO A 8 2.85 41.86 -41.24
CA PRO A 8 3.15 41.78 -39.80
C PRO A 8 2.37 42.78 -38.91
N VAL A 9 1.80 43.83 -39.49
CA VAL A 9 0.94 44.82 -38.82
C VAL A 9 -0.43 44.23 -38.40
N SER A 10 -0.88 43.14 -39.04
CA SER A 10 -2.18 42.51 -38.76
C SER A 10 -2.21 41.65 -37.48
N ALA A 11 -1.06 41.12 -37.05
CA ALA A 11 -0.97 40.28 -35.84
C ALA A 11 -1.13 41.08 -34.53
N GLU A 12 -0.75 42.36 -34.53
CA GLU A 12 -0.93 43.25 -33.37
C GLU A 12 -2.39 43.62 -33.11
N ARG A 13 -3.27 43.55 -34.12
CA ARG A 13 -4.71 43.86 -34.02
C ARG A 13 -5.62 42.64 -33.94
N ALA A 14 -5.08 41.44 -33.77
CA ALA A 14 -5.90 40.25 -33.57
C ALA A 14 -6.70 40.38 -32.26
N THR A 15 -8.03 40.30 -32.35
CA THR A 15 -8.89 40.31 -31.16
C THR A 15 -8.54 39.13 -30.24
N TRP A 16 -8.79 39.25 -28.93
CA TRP A 16 -8.56 38.15 -27.98
C TRP A 16 -9.23 36.84 -28.42
N ARG A 17 -10.41 36.94 -29.06
CA ARG A 17 -11.12 35.79 -29.66
C ARG A 17 -10.31 35.11 -30.77
N GLN A 18 -9.71 35.88 -31.68
CA GLN A 18 -8.86 35.34 -32.76
C GLN A 18 -7.58 34.67 -32.22
N ARG A 19 -7.00 35.20 -31.13
CA ARG A 19 -5.84 34.57 -30.48
C ARG A 19 -6.17 33.26 -29.77
N LEU A 20 -7.39 33.11 -29.26
CA LEU A 20 -7.85 31.89 -28.59
C LEU A 20 -8.39 30.82 -29.55
N GLN A 21 -8.78 31.20 -30.76
CA GLN A 21 -9.38 30.28 -31.74
C GLN A 21 -8.52 29.02 -32.02
N PRO A 22 -7.18 29.11 -32.19
CA PRO A 22 -6.33 27.92 -32.37
C PRO A 22 -6.25 27.01 -31.13
N HIS A 23 -6.71 27.49 -29.98
CA HIS A 23 -6.64 26.81 -28.69
C HIS A 23 -8.01 26.35 -28.19
N HIS A 24 -9.06 26.46 -29.02
CA HIS A 24 -10.43 26.17 -28.61
C HIS A 24 -10.61 24.77 -27.99
N ASP A 25 -10.11 23.73 -28.66
CA ASP A 25 -10.21 22.36 -28.16
C ASP A 25 -9.46 22.15 -26.84
N PHE A 26 -8.32 22.83 -26.67
CA PHE A 26 -7.60 22.81 -25.40
C PHE A 26 -8.38 23.52 -24.29
N LEU A 27 -9.05 24.64 -24.58
CA LEU A 27 -9.86 25.35 -23.59
C LEU A 27 -11.07 24.51 -23.14
N LEU A 28 -11.72 23.80 -24.06
CA LEU A 28 -12.77 22.84 -23.71
C LEU A 28 -12.22 21.72 -22.82
N LEU A 29 -11.08 21.15 -23.19
CA LEU A 29 -10.41 20.13 -22.38
C LEU A 29 -9.94 20.66 -21.02
N LEU A 30 -9.52 21.92 -20.93
CA LEU A 30 -9.13 22.57 -19.68
C LEU A 30 -10.34 22.72 -18.74
N VAL A 31 -11.50 23.13 -19.26
CA VAL A 31 -12.72 23.22 -18.47
C VAL A 31 -13.13 21.85 -17.95
N THR A 32 -13.12 20.81 -18.79
CA THR A 32 -13.46 19.44 -18.34
C THR A 32 -12.42 18.89 -17.37
N PHE A 33 -11.13 19.16 -17.58
CA PHE A 33 -10.04 18.79 -16.69
C PHE A 33 -10.22 19.37 -15.28
N VAL A 34 -10.51 20.67 -15.17
CA VAL A 34 -10.69 21.37 -13.89
C VAL A 34 -11.96 20.91 -13.21
N THR A 35 -13.08 20.86 -13.93
CA THR A 35 -14.38 20.44 -13.36
C THR A 35 -14.33 19.00 -12.87
N PHE A 36 -13.71 18.09 -13.62
CA PHE A 36 -13.53 16.70 -13.20
C PHE A 36 -12.68 16.57 -11.92
N ARG A 37 -11.59 17.33 -11.81
CA ARG A 37 -10.72 17.31 -10.62
C ARG A 37 -11.39 17.93 -9.40
N LEU A 38 -12.11 19.05 -9.56
CA LEU A 38 -12.92 19.63 -8.50
C LEU A 38 -14.00 18.67 -8.02
N ALA A 39 -14.70 18.00 -8.95
CA ALA A 39 -15.68 16.97 -8.62
C ALA A 39 -15.03 15.81 -7.86
N SER A 40 -13.79 15.42 -8.23
CA SER A 40 -13.04 14.38 -7.51
C SER A 40 -12.75 14.79 -6.07
N VAL A 41 -12.30 16.03 -5.83
CA VAL A 41 -12.09 16.56 -4.48
C VAL A 41 -13.38 16.58 -3.66
N TRP A 42 -14.51 16.92 -4.29
CA TRP A 42 -15.76 17.15 -3.57
C TRP A 42 -16.56 15.88 -3.29
N PHE A 43 -16.54 14.92 -4.23
CA PHE A 43 -17.44 13.75 -4.21
C PHE A 43 -16.71 12.43 -4.03
N MET A 44 -15.38 12.36 -4.21
CA MET A 44 -14.65 11.14 -3.89
C MET A 44 -14.25 11.12 -2.43
N ARG A 45 -14.54 10.00 -1.77
CA ARG A 45 -13.95 9.69 -0.47
C ARG A 45 -12.45 9.44 -0.67
N PRO A 46 -11.55 10.14 0.05
CA PRO A 46 -10.12 9.83 0.02
C PRO A 46 -9.89 8.32 0.26
N GLY A 47 -9.03 7.69 -0.56
CA GLY A 47 -8.75 6.24 -0.59
C GLY A 47 -9.86 5.33 -1.16
N GLY A 48 -11.11 5.79 -1.28
CA GLY A 48 -12.22 4.95 -1.74
C GLY A 48 -12.58 3.85 -0.75
N TYR A 49 -12.77 2.61 -1.25
CA TYR A 49 -13.06 1.43 -0.41
C TYR A 49 -11.81 0.81 0.22
N ILE A 50 -10.64 1.02 -0.39
CA ILE A 50 -9.38 0.63 0.23
C ILE A 50 -9.06 1.75 1.22
N ARG A 51 -8.73 1.38 2.47
CA ARG A 51 -8.44 2.37 3.52
C ARG A 51 -7.44 3.40 3.00
N ASP A 52 -7.76 4.67 3.18
CA ASP A 52 -6.85 5.75 2.84
C ASP A 52 -5.74 5.89 3.90
N TYR A 53 -4.50 5.91 3.44
CA TYR A 53 -3.34 6.38 4.20
C TYR A 53 -2.77 7.62 3.50
N SER A 54 -3.64 8.58 3.20
CA SER A 54 -3.21 9.89 2.77
C SER A 54 -2.50 10.62 3.89
N ASP A 55 -1.54 11.45 3.51
CA ASP A 55 -0.85 12.32 4.46
C ASP A 55 -1.75 13.48 4.92
N LEU A 56 -2.96 13.67 4.36
CA LEU A 56 -3.88 14.74 4.79
C LEU A 56 -4.18 14.70 6.29
N ILE A 57 -4.40 13.51 6.84
CA ILE A 57 -4.65 13.30 8.27
C ILE A 57 -3.45 13.83 9.06
N TYR A 58 -2.25 13.49 8.58
CA TYR A 58 -1.02 13.89 9.20
C TYR A 58 -0.76 15.40 9.09
N TYR A 59 -0.93 16.00 7.90
CA TYR A 59 -0.80 17.43 7.67
C TYR A 59 -1.75 18.22 8.57
N ARG A 60 -3.04 17.86 8.59
CA ARG A 60 -4.04 18.51 9.44
C ARG A 60 -3.69 18.36 10.92
N SER A 61 -3.29 17.16 11.36
CA SER A 61 -2.94 16.93 12.77
C SER A 61 -1.84 17.88 13.24
N ARG A 62 -0.77 18.05 12.45
CA ARG A 62 0.31 19.01 12.77
C ARG A 62 -0.16 20.46 12.66
N ALA A 63 -0.91 20.81 11.62
CA ALA A 63 -1.44 22.16 11.45
C ALA A 63 -2.36 22.57 12.61
N SER A 64 -3.08 21.61 13.18
CA SER A 64 -4.01 21.86 14.29
C SER A 64 -3.34 22.24 15.60
N TRP A 65 -2.03 21.99 15.75
CA TRP A 65 -1.29 22.43 16.94
C TRP A 65 -1.26 23.95 17.10
N GLN A 66 -1.62 24.71 16.05
CA GLN A 66 -1.83 26.15 16.15
C GLN A 66 -2.94 26.53 17.15
N ASP A 67 -3.88 25.63 17.45
CA ASP A 67 -4.93 25.84 18.47
C ASP A 67 -4.35 25.96 19.87
N PHE A 68 -3.24 25.28 20.11
CA PHE A 68 -2.47 25.37 21.34
C PHE A 68 -1.38 26.45 21.25
N GLY A 69 -1.37 27.23 20.16
CA GLY A 69 -0.40 28.28 19.92
C GLY A 69 0.93 27.81 19.35
N PHE A 70 1.09 26.53 18.98
CA PHE A 70 2.34 26.01 18.43
C PHE A 70 2.45 26.20 16.91
N LEU A 71 3.62 26.60 16.43
CA LEU A 71 3.88 26.92 15.01
C LEU A 71 5.14 26.19 14.50
N PRO A 72 5.14 25.77 13.21
CA PRO A 72 6.25 25.03 12.63
C PRO A 72 7.50 25.91 12.57
N TYR A 73 8.67 25.30 12.78
CA TYR A 73 9.99 25.96 12.84
C TYR A 73 10.19 26.91 14.04
N ARG A 74 9.15 27.23 14.81
CA ARG A 74 9.25 27.99 16.06
C ARG A 74 9.20 27.07 17.27
N ASP A 75 8.16 26.25 17.35
CA ASP A 75 7.87 25.43 18.53
C ASP A 75 8.09 23.94 18.29
N TYR A 76 7.99 23.50 17.03
CA TYR A 76 8.25 22.12 16.62
C TYR A 76 8.98 22.07 15.28
N TRP A 77 9.80 21.04 15.10
CA TRP A 77 10.49 20.81 13.84
C TRP A 77 9.58 20.05 12.85
N SER A 78 9.79 20.34 11.57
CA SER A 78 9.09 19.75 10.43
C SER A 78 10.07 19.04 9.50
N GLU A 79 9.73 17.83 9.08
CA GLU A 79 10.45 17.10 8.04
C GLU A 79 10.23 17.69 6.64
N TYR A 80 9.19 18.51 6.48
CA TYR A 80 8.92 19.23 5.25
C TYR A 80 9.55 20.63 5.26
N PRO A 81 10.02 21.12 4.11
CA PRO A 81 10.52 22.48 3.97
C PRO A 81 9.49 23.56 4.39
N PRO A 82 9.95 24.77 4.78
CA PRO A 82 9.12 25.74 5.49
C PRO A 82 7.82 26.13 4.79
N LEU A 83 7.85 26.32 3.46
CA LEU A 83 6.66 26.80 2.76
C LEU A 83 5.53 25.76 2.79
N PHE A 84 5.83 24.46 2.69
CA PHE A 84 4.79 23.45 2.83
C PHE A 84 4.26 23.35 4.28
N ALA A 85 5.17 23.37 5.26
CA ALA A 85 4.77 23.33 6.68
C ALA A 85 3.79 24.46 7.03
N TRP A 86 4.08 25.68 6.56
CA TRP A 86 3.20 26.83 6.71
C TRP A 86 1.95 26.77 5.83
N PHE A 87 2.05 26.25 4.60
CA PHE A 87 0.91 26.05 3.72
C PHE A 87 -0.19 25.24 4.42
N SER A 88 0.16 24.13 5.05
CA SER A 88 -0.80 23.31 5.80
C SER A 88 -1.47 24.08 6.93
N VAL A 89 -0.72 24.89 7.69
CA VAL A 89 -1.26 25.77 8.75
C VAL A 89 -2.25 26.80 8.20
N TRP A 90 -1.95 27.40 7.04
CA TRP A 90 -2.86 28.36 6.39
C TRP A 90 -4.14 27.71 5.90
N ILE A 91 -4.05 26.53 5.30
CA ILE A 91 -5.23 25.75 4.87
C ILE A 91 -6.12 25.42 6.07
N ASP A 92 -5.53 24.94 7.17
CA ASP A 92 -6.24 24.65 8.42
C ASP A 92 -6.90 25.89 9.01
N ARG A 93 -6.23 27.05 8.96
CA ARG A 93 -6.80 28.31 9.42
C ARG A 93 -8.03 28.73 8.61
N ILE A 94 -8.00 28.55 7.29
CA ILE A 94 -9.16 28.84 6.43
C ILE A 94 -10.27 27.83 6.70
N ALA A 95 -9.94 26.54 6.84
CA ALA A 95 -10.93 25.49 7.11
C ALA A 95 -11.73 25.74 8.39
N ARG A 96 -11.10 26.29 9.43
CA ARG A 96 -11.73 26.66 10.72
C ARG A 96 -12.72 27.82 10.64
N LEU A 97 -12.73 28.57 9.54
CA LEU A 97 -13.76 29.61 9.32
C LEU A 97 -15.14 28.99 9.07
N PHE A 98 -15.20 27.67 8.81
CA PHE A 98 -16.42 26.94 8.53
C PHE A 98 -16.78 26.01 9.69
N PRO A 99 -18.07 25.89 10.06
CA PRO A 99 -18.52 24.89 11.02
C PRO A 99 -18.19 23.47 10.58
N VAL A 100 -17.86 22.62 11.54
CA VAL A 100 -17.61 21.19 11.33
C VAL A 100 -18.83 20.53 10.68
N TRP A 101 -18.59 19.73 9.63
CA TRP A 101 -19.59 18.86 9.01
C TRP A 101 -19.63 17.48 9.72
N GLU A 102 -20.25 16.46 9.11
CA GLU A 102 -20.23 15.08 9.64
C GLU A 102 -18.81 14.54 9.89
N ASP A 103 -17.85 14.93 9.04
CA ASP A 103 -16.41 14.66 9.23
C ASP A 103 -15.68 15.99 9.44
N ASP A 104 -14.97 16.11 10.56
CA ASP A 104 -14.26 17.33 10.96
C ASP A 104 -13.10 17.68 10.03
N ARG A 105 -12.60 16.72 9.23
CA ARG A 105 -11.55 16.92 8.22
C ARG A 105 -12.08 17.50 6.92
N PHE A 106 -13.40 17.50 6.70
CA PHE A 106 -14.00 17.78 5.41
C PHE A 106 -13.51 19.10 4.80
N TRP A 107 -13.62 20.22 5.54
CA TRP A 107 -13.22 21.52 5.02
C TRP A 107 -11.72 21.62 4.76
N TYR A 108 -10.89 21.03 5.62
CA TYR A 108 -9.45 20.98 5.40
C TYR A 108 -9.13 20.23 4.10
N ALA A 109 -9.69 19.03 3.92
CA ALA A 109 -9.47 18.21 2.72
C ALA A 109 -9.99 18.89 1.45
N ALA A 110 -11.16 19.52 1.50
CA ALA A 110 -11.75 20.21 0.35
C ALA A 110 -10.92 21.42 -0.09
N ILE A 111 -10.48 22.27 0.86
CA ILE A 111 -9.67 23.46 0.57
C ILE A 111 -8.27 23.06 0.11
N PHE A 112 -7.66 22.08 0.77
CA PHE A 112 -6.38 21.52 0.36
C PHE A 112 -6.46 20.95 -1.06
N GLY A 113 -7.47 20.12 -1.34
CA GLY A 113 -7.71 19.52 -2.64
C GLY A 113 -7.92 20.59 -3.72
N ALA A 114 -8.70 21.64 -3.44
CA ALA A 114 -8.90 22.75 -4.37
C ALA A 114 -7.57 23.46 -4.71
N ALA A 115 -6.67 23.63 -3.73
CA ALA A 115 -5.33 24.15 -3.98
C ALA A 115 -4.49 23.19 -4.86
N MET A 116 -4.64 21.88 -4.68
CA MET A 116 -4.00 20.89 -5.57
C MET A 116 -4.56 20.96 -6.99
N VAL A 117 -5.87 21.16 -7.17
CA VAL A 117 -6.48 21.37 -8.48
C VAL A 117 -5.93 22.62 -9.16
N ALA A 118 -5.74 23.72 -8.42
CA ALA A 118 -5.11 24.92 -8.96
C ALA A 118 -3.67 24.65 -9.43
N ALA A 119 -2.89 23.90 -8.65
CA ALA A 119 -1.53 23.50 -9.03
C ALA A 119 -1.52 22.59 -10.27
N GLU A 120 -2.38 21.56 -10.31
CA GLU A 120 -2.58 20.68 -11.47
C GLU A 120 -3.00 21.47 -12.72
N THR A 121 -3.80 22.52 -12.56
CA THR A 121 -4.24 23.38 -13.67
C THR A 121 -3.05 24.12 -14.28
N VAL A 122 -2.17 24.68 -13.46
CA VAL A 122 -0.93 25.32 -13.93
C VAL A 122 -0.02 24.30 -14.60
N THR A 123 0.17 23.12 -14.00
CA THR A 123 0.92 22.01 -14.62
C THR A 123 0.36 21.66 -16.00
N PHE A 124 -0.97 21.56 -16.12
CA PHE A 124 -1.65 21.20 -17.36
C PHE A 124 -1.48 22.26 -18.46
N VAL A 125 -1.59 23.54 -18.10
CA VAL A 125 -1.34 24.66 -19.02
C VAL A 125 0.12 24.71 -19.45
N SER A 126 1.07 24.59 -18.51
CA SER A 126 2.50 24.50 -18.83
C SER A 126 2.81 23.34 -19.78
N LEU A 127 2.22 22.18 -19.53
CA LEU A 127 2.37 20.99 -20.37
C LEU A 127 1.86 21.24 -21.79
N TYR A 128 0.68 21.86 -21.94
CA TYR A 128 0.14 22.23 -23.25
C TYR A 128 1.03 23.23 -23.98
N VAL A 129 1.51 24.27 -23.30
CA VAL A 129 2.43 25.27 -23.88
C VAL A 129 3.71 24.60 -24.38
N LEU A 130 4.33 23.74 -23.57
CA LEU A 130 5.51 22.98 -23.97
C LEU A 130 5.21 22.04 -25.16
N ALA A 131 4.09 21.32 -25.12
CA ALA A 131 3.69 20.41 -26.18
C ALA A 131 3.43 21.12 -27.51
N ARG A 132 2.81 22.30 -27.48
CA ARG A 132 2.61 23.17 -28.65
C ARG A 132 3.93 23.58 -29.29
N ARG A 133 4.94 23.91 -28.47
CA ARG A 133 6.27 24.28 -28.97
C ARG A 133 7.00 23.10 -29.60
N LEU A 134 6.87 21.91 -29.02
CA LEU A 134 7.54 20.71 -29.52
C LEU A 134 6.86 20.09 -30.76
N TYR A 135 5.53 20.16 -30.84
CA TYR A 135 4.75 19.37 -31.80
C TYR A 135 3.69 20.16 -32.59
N GLY A 136 3.58 21.48 -32.40
CA GLY A 136 2.55 22.30 -33.05
C GLY A 136 1.13 21.84 -32.72
N GLU A 137 0.27 21.70 -33.73
CA GLU A 137 -1.13 21.20 -33.59
C GLU A 137 -1.22 19.83 -32.92
N ARG A 138 -0.22 18.97 -33.12
CA ARG A 138 -0.20 17.64 -32.48
C ARG A 138 0.04 17.70 -30.97
N GLY A 139 0.42 18.87 -30.43
CA GLY A 139 0.62 19.08 -29.00
C GLY A 139 -0.63 18.84 -28.16
N LEU A 140 -1.84 19.01 -28.72
CA LEU A 140 -3.10 18.70 -28.03
C LEU A 140 -3.17 17.25 -27.54
N ARG A 141 -2.50 16.32 -28.24
CA ARG A 141 -2.44 14.92 -27.83
C ARG A 141 -1.79 14.71 -26.45
N VAL A 142 -0.78 15.51 -26.11
CA VAL A 142 -0.13 15.46 -24.79
C VAL A 142 -1.14 15.80 -23.70
N ALA A 143 -1.94 16.86 -23.93
CA ALA A 143 -2.98 17.28 -23.00
C ALA A 143 -4.04 16.18 -22.82
N TRP A 144 -4.50 15.54 -23.89
CA TRP A 144 -5.42 14.40 -23.78
C TRP A 144 -4.85 13.24 -22.97
N LEU A 145 -3.62 12.84 -23.27
CA LEU A 145 -2.97 11.73 -22.57
C LEU A 145 -2.83 12.03 -21.07
N TYR A 146 -2.38 13.23 -20.71
CA TYR A 146 -2.22 13.62 -19.31
C TYR A 146 -3.56 13.78 -18.57
N ALA A 147 -4.56 14.38 -19.22
CA ALA A 147 -5.88 14.57 -18.63
C ALA A 147 -6.55 13.24 -18.25
N GLY A 148 -6.30 12.18 -19.04
CA GLY A 148 -6.80 10.84 -18.80
C GLY A 148 -5.99 9.98 -17.82
N LEU A 149 -4.86 10.45 -17.29
CA LEU A 149 -4.10 9.69 -16.29
C LEU A 149 -4.86 9.71 -14.95
N PHE A 150 -5.11 8.53 -14.40
CA PHE A 150 -5.78 8.37 -13.11
C PHE A 150 -4.90 8.78 -11.93
N LEU A 151 -3.59 8.47 -11.95
CA LEU A 151 -2.72 8.67 -10.79
C LEU A 151 -2.67 10.14 -10.30
N PRO A 152 -2.55 11.18 -11.16
CA PRO A 152 -2.64 12.57 -10.71
C PRO A 152 -3.95 12.90 -9.99
N VAL A 153 -5.07 12.32 -10.45
CA VAL A 153 -6.41 12.51 -9.87
C VAL A 153 -6.51 11.83 -8.51
N TYR A 154 -5.93 10.64 -8.36
CA TYR A 154 -5.86 9.97 -7.06
C TYR A 154 -4.98 10.74 -6.08
N MET A 155 -3.77 11.14 -6.49
CA MET A 155 -2.79 11.75 -5.60
C MET A 155 -3.18 13.15 -5.11
N LEU A 156 -3.90 13.94 -5.91
CA LEU A 156 -4.36 15.28 -5.48
C LEU A 156 -5.37 15.22 -4.32
N THR A 157 -5.96 14.05 -4.05
CA THR A 157 -6.90 13.87 -2.93
C THR A 157 -6.22 13.56 -1.61
N GLY A 158 -4.88 13.35 -1.59
CA GLY A 158 -4.19 12.88 -0.40
C GLY A 158 -2.79 13.46 -0.14
N TRP A 159 -2.13 14.04 -1.14
CA TRP A 159 -0.75 14.52 -1.04
C TRP A 159 -0.58 15.88 -1.71
N TYR A 160 0.46 16.62 -1.29
CA TYR A 160 0.71 17.97 -1.82
C TYR A 160 1.54 18.02 -3.10
N ASP A 161 1.99 16.88 -3.62
CA ASP A 161 3.03 16.79 -4.66
C ASP A 161 2.63 17.46 -6.00
N ALA A 162 1.37 17.81 -6.21
CA ALA A 162 0.95 18.68 -7.31
C ALA A 162 1.63 20.08 -7.25
N LEU A 163 1.88 20.62 -6.06
CA LEU A 163 2.57 21.91 -5.86
C LEU A 163 4.03 21.90 -6.38
N PRO A 164 4.90 20.95 -5.96
CA PRO A 164 6.25 20.89 -6.52
C PRO A 164 6.22 20.58 -8.03
N VAL A 165 5.35 19.70 -8.54
CA VAL A 165 5.23 19.43 -9.98
C VAL A 165 4.89 20.70 -10.77
N MET A 166 3.95 21.51 -10.28
CA MET A 166 3.63 22.82 -10.85
C MET A 166 4.88 23.68 -11.00
N THR A 167 5.70 23.81 -9.95
CA THR A 167 6.89 24.65 -10.00
C THR A 167 7.94 24.13 -10.98
N ILE A 168 8.07 22.81 -11.13
CA ILE A 168 8.99 22.17 -12.08
C ILE A 168 8.59 22.51 -13.52
N LEU A 169 7.33 22.27 -13.88
CA LEU A 169 6.84 22.47 -15.24
C LEU A 169 6.75 23.96 -15.59
N LEU A 170 6.38 24.81 -14.63
CA LEU A 170 6.34 26.26 -14.81
C LEU A 170 7.76 26.83 -15.01
N ALA A 171 8.73 26.44 -14.18
CA ALA A 171 10.13 26.88 -14.34
C ALA A 171 10.69 26.45 -15.70
N LEU A 172 10.45 25.19 -16.12
CA LEU A 172 10.88 24.71 -17.44
C LEU A 172 10.22 25.49 -18.57
N THR A 173 8.92 25.78 -18.45
CA THR A 173 8.18 26.59 -19.43
C THR A 173 8.79 27.98 -19.54
N ILE A 174 9.10 28.64 -18.42
CA ILE A 174 9.74 29.97 -18.40
C ILE A 174 11.11 29.91 -19.06
N LEU A 175 11.95 28.92 -18.72
CA LEU A 175 13.29 28.75 -19.31
C LEU A 175 13.25 28.64 -20.84
N LEU A 176 12.24 27.97 -21.39
CA LEU A 176 12.13 27.75 -22.83
C LEU A 176 11.40 28.88 -23.57
N THR A 177 10.48 29.58 -22.90
CA THR A 177 9.65 30.63 -23.52
C THR A 177 10.18 32.05 -23.32
N VAL A 178 10.84 32.34 -22.20
CA VAL A 178 11.37 33.67 -21.85
C VAL A 178 12.90 33.59 -21.79
N ARG A 179 13.56 33.53 -22.95
CA ARG A 179 15.03 33.36 -23.05
C ARG A 179 15.79 34.67 -22.83
N SER A 180 15.63 35.26 -21.64
CA SER A 180 16.30 36.49 -21.21
C SER A 180 16.84 36.34 -19.79
N GLY A 181 17.71 37.26 -19.34
CA GLY A 181 18.17 37.29 -17.94
C GLY A 181 17.01 37.39 -16.95
N TRP A 182 15.93 38.11 -17.30
CA TRP A 182 14.70 38.15 -16.53
C TRP A 182 14.01 36.78 -16.44
N GLY A 183 13.90 36.06 -17.57
CA GLY A 183 13.33 34.71 -17.55
C GLY A 183 14.17 33.72 -16.74
N MET A 184 15.49 33.87 -16.73
CA MET A 184 16.39 33.06 -15.89
C MET A 184 16.17 33.34 -14.40
N ALA A 185 16.06 34.62 -14.02
CA ALA A 185 15.73 35.01 -12.66
C ALA A 185 14.33 34.50 -12.24
N LEU A 186 13.33 34.62 -13.11
CA LEU A 186 11.96 34.15 -12.85
C LEU A 186 11.90 32.63 -12.72
N ALA A 187 12.60 31.88 -13.58
CA ALA A 187 12.71 30.43 -13.46
C ALA A 187 13.43 30.01 -12.16
N GLY A 188 14.49 30.74 -11.79
CA GLY A 188 15.18 30.57 -10.51
C GLY A 188 14.26 30.82 -9.31
N LEU A 189 13.46 31.88 -9.35
CA LEU A 189 12.47 32.20 -8.32
C LEU A 189 11.43 31.07 -8.18
N VAL A 190 10.84 30.63 -9.29
CA VAL A 190 9.85 29.54 -9.29
C VAL A 190 10.46 28.23 -8.77
N ALA A 191 11.67 27.89 -9.22
CA ALA A 191 12.38 26.71 -8.73
C ALA A 191 12.73 26.82 -7.24
N GLY A 192 13.09 28.02 -6.76
CA GLY A 192 13.36 28.31 -5.34
C GLY A 192 12.12 28.17 -4.46
N ILE A 193 10.96 28.69 -4.91
CA ILE A 193 9.66 28.47 -4.27
C ILE A 193 9.34 26.97 -4.23
N GLY A 194 9.59 26.26 -5.34
CA GLY A 194 9.52 24.81 -5.41
C GLY A 194 10.39 24.14 -4.35
N GLY A 195 11.64 24.58 -4.22
CA GLY A 195 12.62 24.17 -3.20
C GLY A 195 12.11 24.27 -1.76
N LEU A 196 11.30 25.28 -1.49
CA LEU A 196 10.67 25.52 -0.19
C LEU A 196 9.40 24.70 0.05
N LEU A 197 8.85 24.06 -0.98
CA LEU A 197 7.82 23.03 -0.85
C LEU A 197 8.46 21.65 -0.72
N LYS A 198 9.47 21.38 -1.54
CA LYS A 198 10.27 20.15 -1.57
C LYS A 198 11.61 20.45 -2.25
N LEU A 199 12.69 19.76 -1.89
CA LEU A 199 13.99 20.02 -2.54
C LEU A 199 14.04 19.60 -4.02
N VAL A 200 13.20 18.65 -4.41
CA VAL A 200 13.20 18.01 -5.75
C VAL A 200 13.07 19.01 -6.92
N PRO A 201 12.15 20.01 -6.88
CA PRO A 201 12.05 21.06 -7.90
C PRO A 201 13.33 21.80 -8.29
N LEU A 202 14.29 21.96 -7.38
CA LEU A 202 15.54 22.66 -7.68
C LEU A 202 16.34 21.98 -8.80
N ALA A 203 16.16 20.67 -8.99
CA ALA A 203 16.83 19.90 -10.02
C ALA A 203 16.49 20.35 -11.44
N ILE A 204 15.37 21.05 -11.66
CA ILE A 204 15.04 21.58 -12.99
C ILE A 204 16.11 22.55 -13.50
N LEU A 205 16.82 23.25 -12.60
CA LEU A 205 17.88 24.19 -12.98
C LEU A 205 19.09 23.50 -13.60
N ALA A 206 19.24 22.18 -13.46
CA ALA A 206 20.29 21.40 -14.12
C ALA A 206 20.22 21.50 -15.67
N VAL A 207 19.06 21.86 -16.23
CA VAL A 207 18.91 22.03 -17.69
C VAL A 207 19.37 23.40 -18.19
N THR A 208 19.58 24.39 -17.30
CA THR A 208 19.96 25.75 -17.67
C THR A 208 21.22 25.83 -18.54
N PRO A 209 22.27 25.00 -18.36
CA PRO A 209 23.45 25.01 -19.24
C PRO A 209 23.18 24.45 -20.65
N LEU A 210 22.03 23.81 -20.86
CA LEU A 210 21.55 23.36 -22.17
C LEU A 210 20.69 24.45 -22.86
N VAL A 211 20.08 25.34 -22.08
CA VAL A 211 19.23 26.44 -22.55
C VAL A 211 20.05 27.67 -22.95
N THR A 212 21.11 28.00 -22.23
CA THR A 212 21.94 29.18 -22.50
C THR A 212 23.43 28.87 -22.41
N ARG A 213 24.23 29.58 -23.21
CA ARG A 213 25.69 29.48 -23.20
C ARG A 213 26.34 30.45 -22.19
N ARG A 214 25.60 31.49 -21.77
CA ARG A 214 26.10 32.55 -20.90
C ARG A 214 26.15 32.05 -19.46
N TRP A 215 27.35 31.94 -18.90
CA TRP A 215 27.52 31.48 -17.51
C TRP A 215 26.82 32.40 -16.50
N ARG A 216 26.72 33.71 -16.79
CA ARG A 216 26.02 34.68 -15.94
C ARG A 216 24.53 34.36 -15.83
N ASP A 217 23.89 33.92 -16.91
CA ASP A 217 22.48 33.55 -16.93
C ASP A 217 22.24 32.27 -16.11
N ILE A 218 23.14 31.28 -16.25
CA ILE A 218 23.12 30.04 -15.47
C ILE A 218 23.28 30.36 -13.97
N ALA A 219 24.29 31.17 -13.64
CA ALA A 219 24.56 31.60 -12.28
C ALA A 219 23.40 32.41 -11.69
N LEU A 220 22.76 33.27 -12.49
CA LEU A 220 21.61 34.05 -12.07
C LEU A 220 20.43 33.17 -11.66
N ALA A 221 20.04 32.19 -12.50
CA ALA A 221 18.95 31.28 -12.17
C ALA A 221 19.20 30.50 -10.87
N VAL A 222 20.43 29.98 -10.71
CA VAL A 222 20.84 29.22 -9.51
C VAL A 222 20.91 30.13 -8.28
N LEU A 223 21.49 31.32 -8.40
CA LEU A 223 21.65 32.26 -7.29
C LEU A 223 20.28 32.75 -6.79
N VAL A 224 19.35 33.09 -7.70
CA VAL A 224 18.01 33.52 -7.29
C VAL A 224 17.29 32.39 -6.53
N ALA A 225 17.35 31.16 -7.01
CA ALA A 225 16.77 30.01 -6.31
C ALA A 225 17.41 29.84 -4.91
N ALA A 226 18.73 29.93 -4.82
CA ALA A 226 19.47 29.83 -3.57
C ALA A 226 19.09 30.94 -2.58
N VAL A 227 18.96 32.20 -3.04
CA VAL A 227 18.56 33.34 -2.20
C VAL A 227 17.14 33.16 -1.67
N VAL A 228 16.21 32.69 -2.49
CA VAL A 228 14.82 32.42 -2.07
C VAL A 228 14.79 31.36 -0.99
N VAL A 229 15.46 30.23 -1.20
CA VAL A 229 15.51 29.13 -0.22
C VAL A 229 16.21 29.58 1.06
N ALA A 230 17.41 30.14 0.96
CA ALA A 230 18.21 30.58 2.10
C ALA A 230 17.52 31.69 2.90
N GLY A 231 16.85 32.64 2.24
CA GLY A 231 16.14 33.72 2.91
C GLY A 231 15.01 33.22 3.81
N VAL A 232 14.22 32.25 3.33
CA VAL A 232 13.12 31.68 4.14
C VAL A 232 13.64 30.80 5.28
N TYR A 233 14.69 29.99 5.04
CA TYR A 233 15.34 29.26 6.14
C TYR A 233 16.04 30.17 7.15
N ALA A 234 16.61 31.30 6.71
CA ALA A 234 17.19 32.29 7.61
C ALA A 234 16.10 32.91 8.51
N TYR A 235 14.93 33.23 7.95
CA TYR A 235 13.79 33.66 8.73
C TYR A 235 13.32 32.58 9.73
N ALA A 236 13.20 31.33 9.28
CA ALA A 236 12.87 30.20 10.16
C ALA A 236 13.87 30.06 11.32
N TYR A 237 15.16 30.21 11.03
CA TYR A 237 16.23 30.15 12.02
C TYR A 237 16.14 31.29 13.05
N VAL A 238 15.75 32.50 12.62
CA VAL A 238 15.56 33.64 13.53
C VAL A 238 14.40 33.40 14.49
N ILE A 239 13.30 32.77 14.05
CA ILE A 239 12.14 32.52 14.92
C ILE A 239 12.30 31.27 15.82
N GLY A 240 13.10 30.29 15.40
CA GLY A 240 13.31 29.06 16.15
C GLY A 240 14.57 28.33 15.67
N PRO A 241 15.76 28.69 16.20
CA PRO A 241 17.03 28.17 15.69
C PRO A 241 17.20 26.68 15.93
N THR A 242 16.80 26.19 17.11
CA THR A 242 16.88 24.76 17.48
C THR A 242 15.98 23.90 16.61
N MET A 243 14.71 24.29 16.45
CA MET A 243 13.73 23.59 15.62
C MET A 243 14.11 23.63 14.14
N THR A 244 14.63 24.76 13.66
CA THR A 244 15.09 24.88 12.27
C THR A 244 16.29 23.96 11.98
N LEU A 245 17.25 23.87 12.91
CA LEU A 245 18.38 22.95 12.77
C LEU A 245 17.93 21.49 12.84
N ALA A 246 16.99 21.14 13.72
CA ALA A 246 16.39 19.79 13.77
C ALA A 246 15.66 19.44 12.47
N SER A 247 14.90 20.38 11.89
CA SER A 247 14.29 20.24 10.57
C SER A 247 15.32 19.96 9.47
N LEU A 248 16.41 20.72 9.41
CA LEU A 248 17.47 20.50 8.43
C LEU A 248 18.15 19.14 8.63
N ARG A 249 18.40 18.75 9.89
CA ARG A 249 18.95 17.43 10.25
C ARG A 249 18.07 16.30 9.73
N SER A 250 16.75 16.40 9.92
CA SER A 250 15.77 15.40 9.47
C SER A 250 15.82 15.10 7.97
N LEU A 251 16.20 16.08 7.14
CA LEU A 251 16.32 15.90 5.69
C LEU A 251 17.51 14.99 5.32
N THR A 252 18.53 14.91 6.19
CA THR A 252 19.81 14.22 5.95
C THR A 252 19.99 12.92 6.74
N GLU A 253 19.27 12.76 7.85
CA GLU A 253 19.37 11.60 8.75
C GLU A 253 18.26 10.57 8.56
N ARG A 254 17.18 10.91 7.87
CA ARG A 254 16.13 9.95 7.54
C ARG A 254 16.67 8.76 6.73
N THR A 255 16.16 7.58 7.04
CA THR A 255 16.50 6.32 6.36
C THR A 255 15.70 6.12 5.09
N GLY A 256 16.11 5.15 4.27
CA GLY A 256 15.38 4.74 3.07
C GLY A 256 14.15 3.88 3.38
N TRP A 257 13.27 3.72 2.41
CA TRP A 257 12.16 2.76 2.44
C TRP A 257 11.63 2.53 1.03
N SER A 258 10.95 1.41 0.81
CA SER A 258 10.36 1.08 -0.49
C SER A 258 11.37 1.11 -1.66
N THR A 259 12.67 0.94 -1.39
CA THR A 259 13.75 0.89 -2.38
C THR A 259 14.51 -0.42 -2.23
N LEU A 260 15.22 -0.85 -3.28
CA LEU A 260 16.04 -2.07 -3.22
C LEU A 260 17.06 -2.03 -2.06
N TYR A 261 17.58 -0.85 -1.73
CA TYR A 261 18.51 -0.65 -0.63
C TYR A 261 17.84 -0.86 0.73
N ALA A 262 16.66 -0.28 0.93
CA ALA A 262 15.92 -0.44 2.18
C ALA A 262 15.43 -1.88 2.38
N LEU A 263 15.00 -2.55 1.30
CA LEU A 263 14.62 -3.96 1.38
C LEU A 263 15.84 -4.85 1.71
N ALA A 264 17.02 -4.54 1.15
CA ALA A 264 18.26 -5.25 1.48
C ALA A 264 18.70 -5.04 2.95
N ASP A 265 18.38 -3.87 3.52
CA ASP A 265 18.53 -3.59 4.96
C ASP A 265 17.44 -4.26 5.83
N GLY A 266 16.51 -5.03 5.24
CA GLY A 266 15.41 -5.70 5.96
C GLY A 266 14.23 -4.79 6.31
N PHE A 267 14.17 -3.58 5.76
CA PHE A 267 13.09 -2.64 6.04
C PHE A 267 11.89 -2.84 5.09
N LEU A 268 10.88 -3.58 5.55
CA LEU A 268 9.72 -4.05 4.77
C LEU A 268 8.41 -3.32 5.07
N ARG A 269 8.44 -2.26 5.88
CA ARG A 269 7.26 -1.57 6.38
C ARG A 269 6.98 -0.29 5.59
N LEU A 270 5.80 0.28 5.78
CA LEU A 270 5.48 1.60 5.25
C LEU A 270 6.43 2.63 5.88
N GLY A 271 7.18 3.34 5.05
CA GLY A 271 8.14 4.32 5.51
C GLY A 271 7.51 5.64 5.93
N LYS A 272 8.07 6.23 6.99
CA LYS A 272 7.69 7.55 7.50
C LYS A 272 8.85 8.18 8.24
N VAL A 273 8.85 9.51 8.36
CA VAL A 273 9.76 10.16 9.31
C VAL A 273 9.22 9.94 10.72
N VAL A 274 10.09 9.55 11.65
CA VAL A 274 9.75 9.30 13.06
C VAL A 274 10.40 10.37 13.95
N GLY A 275 10.17 10.28 15.26
CA GLY A 275 10.66 11.24 16.25
C GLY A 275 9.56 12.18 16.76
N ASP A 276 9.72 12.65 17.99
CA ASP A 276 8.84 13.67 18.57
C ASP A 276 9.20 15.03 17.96
N PRO A 277 8.28 15.67 17.21
CA PRO A 277 8.55 16.96 16.58
C PRO A 277 8.77 18.11 17.56
N PHE A 278 8.40 17.96 18.84
CA PHE A 278 8.70 18.93 19.88
C PHE A 278 10.06 18.71 20.55
N ASP A 279 10.68 17.54 20.33
CA ASP A 279 12.03 17.24 20.78
C ASP A 279 13.03 17.38 19.62
N PRO A 280 13.88 18.43 19.61
CA PRO A 280 14.88 18.61 18.56
C PRO A 280 15.99 17.55 18.62
N ALA A 281 16.12 16.78 19.70
CA ALA A 281 17.08 15.69 19.83
C ALA A 281 16.53 14.34 19.34
N SER A 282 15.23 14.23 19.04
CA SER A 282 14.62 12.95 18.68
C SER A 282 15.27 12.30 17.46
N GLU A 283 15.44 10.98 17.52
CA GLU A 283 15.89 10.19 16.37
C GLU A 283 14.82 10.17 15.27
N VAL A 284 15.26 10.44 14.05
CA VAL A 284 14.39 10.54 12.86
C VAL A 284 14.51 9.35 11.92
N GLY A 285 15.57 8.55 12.08
CA GLY A 285 15.80 7.31 11.34
C GLY A 285 14.94 6.17 11.88
N GLN A 286 14.57 5.23 11.01
CA GLN A 286 13.72 4.10 11.40
C GLN A 286 14.51 2.81 11.67
N TYR A 287 15.77 2.76 11.25
CA TYR A 287 16.67 1.61 11.39
C TYR A 287 18.12 2.04 11.11
N ASP A 288 19.10 1.18 11.40
CA ASP A 288 20.50 1.43 11.06
C ASP A 288 20.87 0.81 9.70
N PRO A 289 21.03 1.61 8.63
CA PRO A 289 21.30 1.10 7.29
C PRO A 289 22.69 0.47 7.19
N GLN A 290 22.74 -0.78 6.72
CA GLN A 290 23.99 -1.50 6.44
C GLN A 290 24.47 -1.24 5.00
N VAL A 291 23.53 -1.03 4.07
CA VAL A 291 23.83 -0.60 2.71
C VAL A 291 24.35 0.85 2.73
N PRO A 292 25.45 1.18 2.04
CA PRO A 292 26.02 2.54 2.02
C PRO A 292 25.21 3.48 1.10
N GLN A 293 23.96 3.76 1.46
CA GLN A 293 22.99 4.51 0.65
C GLN A 293 23.51 5.88 0.20
N ARG A 294 24.30 6.57 1.03
CA ARG A 294 24.92 7.87 0.70
C ARG A 294 25.93 7.77 -0.45
N ILE A 295 26.75 6.71 -0.48
CA ILE A 295 27.74 6.49 -1.55
C ILE A 295 27.00 6.21 -2.86
N ILE A 296 25.95 5.39 -2.81
CA ILE A 296 25.11 5.08 -3.96
C ILE A 296 24.46 6.36 -4.52
N TRP A 297 23.91 7.20 -3.64
CA TRP A 297 23.32 8.48 -4.02
C TRP A 297 24.34 9.42 -4.68
N LEU A 298 25.56 9.54 -4.13
CA LEU A 298 26.65 10.31 -4.73
C LEU A 298 27.05 9.76 -6.10
N GLY A 299 27.07 8.43 -6.27
CA GLY A 299 27.32 7.78 -7.56
C GLY A 299 26.29 8.17 -8.62
N TRP A 300 25.01 8.22 -8.26
CA TRP A 300 23.96 8.69 -9.16
C TRP A 300 24.08 10.18 -9.51
N MET A 301 24.46 11.02 -8.55
CA MET A 301 24.72 12.45 -8.80
C MET A 301 25.92 12.65 -9.74
N ALA A 302 27.00 11.89 -9.55
CA ALA A 302 28.15 11.90 -10.45
C ALA A 302 27.78 11.45 -11.86
N LEU A 303 26.95 10.41 -11.99
CA LEU A 303 26.43 9.96 -13.29
C LEU A 303 25.60 11.06 -13.97
N GLY A 304 24.67 11.70 -13.24
CA GLY A 304 23.87 12.81 -13.76
C GLY A 304 24.73 13.99 -14.23
N ALA A 305 25.76 14.37 -13.45
CA ALA A 305 26.71 15.42 -13.82
C ALA A 305 27.53 15.05 -15.06
N ALA A 306 28.00 13.80 -15.16
CA ALA A 306 28.70 13.29 -16.34
C ALA A 306 27.80 13.32 -17.58
N MET A 307 26.54 12.91 -17.46
CA MET A 307 25.55 12.98 -18.55
C MET A 307 25.27 14.41 -19.00
N LEU A 308 25.16 15.36 -18.06
CA LEU A 308 25.03 16.80 -18.38
C LEU A 308 26.26 17.30 -19.14
N TYR A 309 27.46 16.96 -18.67
CA TYR A 309 28.71 17.33 -19.32
C TYR A 309 28.78 16.79 -20.76
N VAL A 310 28.46 15.51 -20.97
CA VAL A 310 28.43 14.89 -22.30
C VAL A 310 27.35 15.51 -23.19
N ALA A 311 26.14 15.74 -22.66
CA ALA A 311 25.04 16.36 -23.40
C ALA A 311 25.41 17.76 -23.88
N ARG A 312 26.05 18.56 -23.02
CA ARG A 312 26.54 19.91 -23.34
C ARG A 312 27.72 19.91 -24.31
N ARG A 313 28.60 18.90 -24.25
CA ARG A 313 29.74 18.75 -25.18
C ARG A 313 29.30 18.39 -26.59
N ARG A 314 28.29 17.53 -26.74
CA ARG A 314 27.83 17.06 -28.06
C ARG A 314 27.11 18.11 -28.87
N GLN A 315 26.43 19.05 -28.22
CA GLN A 315 25.73 20.13 -28.90
C GLN A 315 25.86 21.43 -28.12
N SER A 316 26.19 22.49 -28.86
CA SER A 316 26.30 23.84 -28.31
C SER A 316 24.93 24.36 -27.85
N PRO A 317 24.80 24.96 -26.66
CA PRO A 317 23.58 25.65 -26.27
C PRO A 317 23.40 26.96 -27.08
N PRO A 318 22.17 27.44 -27.31
CA PRO A 318 20.90 26.81 -26.90
C PRO A 318 20.64 25.52 -27.69
N GLN A 319 20.38 24.42 -26.97
CA GLN A 319 20.01 23.16 -27.62
C GLN A 319 18.55 23.19 -28.09
N GLU A 320 18.19 22.27 -28.98
CA GLU A 320 16.81 22.06 -29.38
C GLU A 320 15.92 21.75 -28.17
N GLU A 321 14.70 22.29 -28.14
CA GLU A 321 13.83 22.25 -26.95
C GLU A 321 13.51 20.82 -26.51
N TRP A 322 13.33 19.89 -27.45
CA TRP A 322 13.09 18.48 -27.11
C TRP A 322 14.28 17.87 -26.36
N ARG A 323 15.53 18.28 -26.63
CA ARG A 323 16.71 17.78 -25.91
C ARG A 323 16.73 18.27 -24.48
N VAL A 324 16.36 19.53 -24.27
CA VAL A 324 16.25 20.12 -22.92
C VAL A 324 15.16 19.40 -22.12
N VAL A 325 13.99 19.18 -22.73
CA VAL A 325 12.87 18.47 -22.08
C VAL A 325 13.21 17.00 -21.80
N THR A 326 13.84 16.29 -22.74
CA THR A 326 14.28 14.91 -22.53
C THR A 326 15.36 14.84 -21.45
N PHE A 327 16.26 15.82 -21.35
CA PHE A 327 17.25 15.88 -20.28
C PHE A 327 16.60 16.19 -18.92
N ALA A 328 15.58 17.04 -18.87
CA ALA A 328 14.76 17.27 -17.68
C ALA A 328 14.12 15.95 -17.22
N ALA A 329 13.44 15.24 -18.13
CA ALA A 329 12.83 13.94 -17.86
C ALA A 329 13.85 12.95 -17.31
N LEU A 330 15.03 12.86 -17.94
CA LEU A 330 16.10 11.97 -17.50
C LEU A 330 16.62 12.34 -16.11
N THR A 331 16.74 13.64 -15.82
CA THR A 331 17.18 14.14 -14.50
C THR A 331 16.23 13.65 -13.41
N TYR A 332 14.92 13.77 -13.61
CA TYR A 332 13.94 13.26 -12.65
C TYR A 332 13.92 11.74 -12.56
N THR A 333 14.08 11.01 -13.67
CA THR A 333 14.19 9.54 -13.62
C THR A 333 15.41 9.08 -12.80
N ILE A 334 16.57 9.72 -13.00
CA ILE A 334 17.78 9.43 -12.22
C ILE A 334 17.56 9.75 -10.75
N LEU A 335 16.95 10.90 -10.44
CA LEU A 335 16.64 11.25 -9.04
C LEU A 335 15.74 10.23 -8.37
N LEU A 336 14.74 9.71 -9.08
CA LEU A 336 13.84 8.66 -8.57
C LEU A 336 14.54 7.31 -8.38
N LEU A 337 15.49 6.96 -9.23
CA LEU A 337 16.34 5.77 -9.05
C LEU A 337 17.35 5.93 -7.90
N ALA A 338 17.80 7.17 -7.68
CA ALA A 338 18.81 7.51 -6.69
C ALA A 338 18.24 7.71 -5.28
N TYR A 339 16.97 8.10 -5.18
CA TYR A 339 16.38 8.50 -3.90
C TYR A 339 16.41 7.32 -2.92
N PRO A 340 16.88 7.51 -1.68
CA PRO A 340 16.93 6.42 -0.69
C PRO A 340 15.53 5.96 -0.27
N ALA A 341 14.54 6.86 -0.33
CA ALA A 341 13.17 6.66 0.11
C ALA A 341 12.15 6.86 -1.03
N TRP A 342 11.47 5.79 -1.43
CA TRP A 342 10.42 5.91 -2.44
C TRP A 342 9.07 6.20 -1.81
N ASN A 343 8.38 7.24 -2.29
CA ASN A 343 6.98 7.47 -1.97
C ASN A 343 6.10 7.37 -3.23
N PRO A 344 4.88 6.79 -3.13
CA PRO A 344 3.93 6.64 -4.24
C PRO A 344 3.74 7.89 -5.11
N GLN A 345 3.57 9.05 -4.47
CA GLN A 345 3.30 10.32 -5.12
C GLN A 345 4.51 10.87 -5.92
N TYR A 346 5.71 10.31 -5.76
CA TYR A 346 6.89 10.77 -6.50
C TYR A 346 6.82 10.44 -7.99
N ALA A 347 5.97 9.49 -8.39
CA ALA A 347 5.70 9.23 -9.80
C ALA A 347 5.20 10.48 -10.55
N LEU A 348 4.52 11.41 -9.86
CA LEU A 348 4.03 12.66 -10.46
C LEU A 348 5.16 13.54 -11.02
N TYR A 349 6.38 13.42 -10.51
CA TYR A 349 7.54 14.16 -11.04
C TYR A 349 7.96 13.71 -12.43
N LEU A 350 7.54 12.52 -12.87
CA LEU A 350 7.94 11.94 -14.13
C LEU A 350 6.79 11.81 -15.13
N LEU A 351 5.55 11.55 -14.68
CA LEU A 351 4.40 11.34 -15.56
C LEU A 351 4.19 12.44 -16.63
N PRO A 352 4.22 13.76 -16.30
CA PRO A 352 4.07 14.82 -17.30
C PRO A 352 5.15 14.75 -18.39
N PHE A 353 6.38 14.40 -18.01
CA PHE A 353 7.49 14.28 -18.95
C PHE A 353 7.34 13.08 -19.88
N LEU A 354 6.82 11.94 -19.41
CA LEU A 354 6.66 10.74 -20.24
C LEU A 354 5.70 10.99 -21.41
N VAL A 355 4.56 11.62 -21.13
CA VAL A 355 3.57 11.95 -22.16
C VAL A 355 4.01 13.13 -23.03
N LEU A 356 4.83 14.05 -22.49
CA LEU A 356 5.41 15.15 -23.25
C LEU A 356 6.48 14.67 -24.22
N VAL A 357 7.44 13.85 -23.78
CA VAL A 357 8.55 13.35 -24.62
C VAL A 357 8.05 12.31 -25.63
N TRP A 358 7.09 11.48 -25.23
CA TRP A 358 6.48 10.45 -26.08
C TRP A 358 4.95 10.58 -26.13
N PRO A 359 4.40 11.46 -26.98
CA PRO A 359 2.95 11.64 -27.17
C PRO A 359 2.34 10.50 -28.01
N ASN A 360 2.56 9.25 -27.59
CA ASN A 360 2.11 8.04 -28.27
C ASN A 360 2.01 6.87 -27.28
N ALA A 361 1.75 5.67 -27.81
CA ALA A 361 1.63 4.44 -27.01
C ALA A 361 2.83 4.19 -26.08
N ARG A 362 4.06 4.56 -26.47
CA ARG A 362 5.25 4.36 -25.62
C ARG A 362 5.17 5.16 -24.31
N GLY A 363 4.90 6.46 -24.41
CA GLY A 363 4.80 7.32 -23.24
C GLY A 363 3.64 6.91 -22.35
N LEU A 364 2.52 6.53 -22.96
CA LEU A 364 1.36 6.00 -22.26
C LEU A 364 1.66 4.68 -21.54
N THR A 365 2.34 3.72 -22.19
CA THR A 365 2.73 2.46 -21.57
C THR A 365 3.62 2.69 -20.34
N TYR A 366 4.65 3.52 -20.43
CA TYR A 366 5.48 3.83 -19.25
C TYR A 366 4.70 4.53 -18.14
N ALA A 367 3.83 5.49 -18.49
CA ALA A 367 3.00 6.19 -17.52
C ALA A 367 2.04 5.24 -16.79
N LEU A 368 1.40 4.32 -17.53
CA LEU A 368 0.48 3.33 -16.97
C LEU A 368 1.21 2.26 -16.14
N LEU A 369 2.36 1.75 -16.60
CA LEU A 369 3.15 0.78 -15.84
C LEU A 369 3.62 1.39 -14.51
N LEU A 370 4.19 2.59 -14.55
CA LEU A 370 4.63 3.28 -13.33
C LEU A 370 3.45 3.54 -12.38
N SER A 371 2.32 4.01 -12.91
CA SER A 371 1.10 4.23 -12.11
C SER A 371 0.55 2.93 -11.51
N GLY A 372 0.56 1.84 -12.27
CA GLY A 372 0.12 0.52 -11.82
C GLY A 372 0.96 -0.01 -10.66
N PHE A 373 2.29 0.07 -10.76
CA PHE A 373 3.16 -0.34 -9.66
C PHE A 373 3.04 0.53 -8.43
N VAL A 374 2.84 1.84 -8.62
CA VAL A 374 2.54 2.75 -7.50
C VAL A 374 1.28 2.32 -6.77
N LEU A 375 0.18 2.05 -7.49
CA LEU A 375 -1.09 1.64 -6.90
C LEU A 375 -1.03 0.24 -6.29
N LEU A 376 -0.25 -0.66 -6.90
CA LEU A 376 -0.02 -2.02 -6.40
C LEU A 376 0.78 -2.01 -5.10
N GLU A 377 1.78 -1.13 -4.98
CA GLU A 377 2.53 -0.93 -3.74
C GLU A 377 1.68 -0.21 -2.69
N HIS A 378 1.02 0.88 -3.08
CA HIS A 378 0.15 1.66 -2.22
C HIS A 378 -1.05 2.22 -3.01
N PRO A 379 -2.29 1.86 -2.65
CA PRO A 379 -2.67 1.30 -1.36
C PRO A 379 -2.75 -0.24 -1.32
N VAL A 380 -2.60 -0.96 -2.44
CA VAL A 380 -2.97 -2.39 -2.49
C VAL A 380 -2.10 -3.25 -1.56
N TYR A 381 -0.79 -3.27 -1.74
CA TYR A 381 0.10 -4.06 -0.90
C TYR A 381 -0.01 -3.60 0.55
N PHE A 382 0.34 -2.35 0.88
CA PHE A 382 0.41 -1.92 2.27
C PHE A 382 -0.93 -1.96 3.02
N ASN A 383 -2.08 -1.90 2.36
CA ASN A 383 -3.38 -1.84 3.07
C ASN A 383 -4.16 -3.16 3.01
N LEU A 384 -3.98 -3.99 1.97
CA LEU A 384 -4.66 -5.27 1.86
C LEU A 384 -3.78 -6.47 2.27
N VAL A 385 -2.45 -6.32 2.27
CA VAL A 385 -1.51 -7.44 2.43
C VAL A 385 -0.33 -7.16 3.38
N GLY A 386 0.17 -5.93 3.46
CA GLY A 386 1.45 -5.60 4.08
C GLY A 386 1.52 -5.89 5.59
N PRO A 387 2.64 -5.55 6.25
CA PRO A 387 3.00 -6.00 7.59
C PRO A 387 2.15 -5.43 8.75
N ASN A 388 0.91 -4.99 8.50
CA ASN A 388 -0.03 -4.52 9.51
C ASN A 388 -0.59 -5.66 10.38
N TYR A 389 -0.19 -6.91 10.14
CA TYR A 389 -0.61 -8.07 10.91
C TYR A 389 0.31 -8.29 12.12
N PRO A 390 -0.21 -8.75 13.28
CA PRO A 390 0.64 -9.13 14.40
C PRO A 390 1.68 -10.19 13.99
N PRO A 391 2.95 -10.11 14.45
CA PRO A 391 4.00 -11.06 14.06
C PRO A 391 3.66 -12.53 14.34
N ALA A 392 2.99 -12.81 15.46
CA ALA A 392 2.53 -14.15 15.81
C ALA A 392 1.57 -14.72 14.75
N THR A 393 0.67 -13.87 14.25
CA THR A 393 -0.33 -14.23 13.25
C THR A 393 0.29 -14.43 11.86
N GLN A 394 1.31 -13.65 11.51
CA GLN A 394 2.08 -13.85 10.28
C GLN A 394 2.84 -15.19 10.32
N ALA A 395 3.40 -15.50 11.49
CA ALA A 395 4.15 -16.72 11.73
C ALA A 395 3.27 -17.97 11.72
N ILE A 396 1.96 -17.91 11.97
CA ILE A 396 1.03 -19.05 11.97
C ILE A 396 0.51 -19.40 10.56
N LEU A 397 0.56 -18.45 9.62
CA LEU A 397 -0.01 -18.66 8.28
C LEU A 397 1.00 -19.12 7.23
N GLY A 398 2.30 -19.16 7.57
CA GLY A 398 3.34 -19.58 6.63
C GLY A 398 3.45 -18.71 5.37
N VAL A 399 2.92 -17.47 5.38
CA VAL A 399 2.91 -16.62 4.17
C VAL A 399 4.02 -15.58 4.18
N ASP A 400 4.83 -15.59 3.11
CA ASP A 400 5.88 -14.61 2.90
C ASP A 400 5.40 -13.35 2.14
N TYR A 401 4.89 -12.38 2.90
CA TYR A 401 4.56 -11.05 2.37
C TYR A 401 5.79 -10.24 1.91
N THR A 402 7.00 -10.64 2.29
CA THR A 402 8.27 -9.98 1.93
C THR A 402 8.52 -10.12 0.44
N ARG A 403 8.35 -11.33 -0.09
CA ARG A 403 8.53 -11.65 -1.51
C ARG A 403 7.69 -10.73 -2.40
N LEU A 404 6.43 -10.50 -2.04
CA LEU A 404 5.53 -9.63 -2.81
C LEU A 404 6.06 -8.20 -2.90
N LEU A 405 6.55 -7.64 -1.79
CA LEU A 405 7.14 -6.30 -1.80
C LEU A 405 8.41 -6.25 -2.65
N TRP A 406 9.29 -7.24 -2.54
CA TRP A 406 10.48 -7.35 -3.39
C TRP A 406 10.13 -7.35 -4.87
N VAL A 407 9.15 -8.17 -5.28
CA VAL A 407 8.71 -8.23 -6.68
C VAL A 407 8.18 -6.89 -7.15
N ILE A 408 7.30 -6.23 -6.39
CA ILE A 408 6.76 -4.91 -6.74
C ILE A 408 7.88 -3.88 -6.92
N VAL A 409 8.79 -3.78 -5.94
CA VAL A 409 9.88 -2.80 -5.94
C VAL A 409 10.89 -3.08 -7.06
N ILE A 410 11.22 -4.35 -7.32
CA ILE A 410 12.10 -4.75 -8.44
C ILE A 410 11.48 -4.35 -9.77
N LEU A 411 10.22 -4.70 -10.02
CA LEU A 411 9.55 -4.39 -11.28
C LEU A 411 9.45 -2.88 -11.52
N ARG A 412 9.06 -2.11 -10.49
CA ARG A 412 9.03 -0.65 -10.55
C ARG A 412 10.42 -0.07 -10.89
N THR A 413 11.46 -0.61 -10.26
CA THR A 413 12.86 -0.19 -10.51
C THR A 413 13.31 -0.53 -11.93
N ILE A 414 12.92 -1.70 -12.46
CA ILE A 414 13.17 -2.09 -13.85
C ILE A 414 12.47 -1.12 -14.83
N VAL A 415 11.22 -0.73 -14.55
CA VAL A 415 10.50 0.26 -15.38
C VAL A 415 11.22 1.61 -15.37
N LEU A 416 11.63 2.11 -14.19
CA LEU A 416 12.39 3.36 -14.09
C LEU A 416 13.74 3.27 -14.84
N ALA A 417 14.46 2.15 -14.73
CA ALA A 417 15.70 1.91 -15.46
C ALA A 417 15.48 1.86 -16.98
N ALA A 418 14.39 1.23 -17.44
CA ALA A 418 14.01 1.20 -18.85
C ALA A 418 13.70 2.59 -19.40
N ILE A 419 12.97 3.42 -18.62
CA ILE A 419 12.72 4.82 -18.94
C ILE A 419 14.05 5.59 -19.04
N ALA A 420 14.95 5.46 -18.06
CA ALA A 420 16.24 6.15 -18.04
C ALA A 420 17.09 5.78 -19.26
N ALA A 421 17.13 4.49 -19.61
CA ALA A 421 17.85 3.98 -20.77
C ALA A 421 17.27 4.54 -22.08
N ASP A 422 15.94 4.54 -22.25
CA ASP A 422 15.27 5.05 -23.46
C ASP A 422 15.40 6.58 -23.62
N LEU A 423 15.35 7.34 -22.52
CA LEU A 423 15.67 8.77 -22.50
C LEU A 423 17.14 9.03 -22.85
N GLY A 424 18.07 8.24 -22.28
CA GLY A 424 19.49 8.30 -22.60
C GLY A 424 19.78 8.01 -24.07
N TRP A 425 19.20 6.95 -24.63
CA TRP A 425 19.28 6.66 -26.07
C TRP A 425 18.67 7.78 -26.90
N MET A 426 17.57 8.39 -26.47
CA MET A 426 16.99 9.55 -27.18
C MET A 426 17.95 10.74 -27.24
N LEU A 427 18.68 11.01 -26.16
CA LEU A 427 19.66 12.11 -26.11
C LEU A 427 20.96 11.81 -26.88
N PHE A 428 21.41 10.56 -26.86
CA PHE A 428 22.76 10.21 -27.30
C PHE A 428 22.82 9.32 -28.56
N ARG A 429 21.75 8.60 -28.91
CA ARG A 429 21.65 7.71 -30.09
C ARG A 429 20.20 7.68 -30.63
N PRO A 430 19.69 8.78 -31.20
CA PRO A 430 18.27 8.93 -31.51
C PRO A 430 17.73 7.89 -32.51
N ALA A 431 18.57 7.34 -33.39
CA ALA A 431 18.22 6.36 -34.42
C ALA A 431 18.13 4.90 -33.93
N ALA A 432 18.43 4.60 -32.66
CA ALA A 432 18.36 3.23 -32.14
C ALA A 432 16.91 2.71 -32.10
N ARG A 433 16.71 1.44 -32.49
CA ARG A 433 15.44 0.72 -32.26
C ARG A 433 15.23 0.54 -30.76
N ARG A 434 13.98 0.68 -30.30
CA ARG A 434 13.65 0.71 -28.87
C ARG A 434 12.56 -0.30 -28.57
N LEU A 435 12.95 -1.42 -27.97
CA LEU A 435 12.05 -2.48 -27.50
C LEU A 435 11.84 -2.44 -25.99
N ALA A 436 12.60 -1.61 -25.25
CA ALA A 436 12.48 -1.44 -23.80
C ALA A 436 11.04 -1.33 -23.26
N PRO A 437 10.13 -0.49 -23.81
CA PRO A 437 8.76 -0.41 -23.29
C PRO A 437 7.95 -1.69 -23.52
N VAL A 438 8.19 -2.38 -24.66
CA VAL A 438 7.50 -3.63 -25.00
C VAL A 438 8.01 -4.76 -24.10
N ILE A 439 9.34 -4.86 -23.93
CA ILE A 439 9.96 -5.85 -23.05
C ILE A 439 9.50 -5.64 -21.61
N ALA A 440 9.51 -4.40 -21.12
CA ALA A 440 9.04 -4.08 -19.77
C ALA A 440 7.55 -4.42 -19.59
N ALA A 441 6.70 -4.10 -20.58
CA ALA A 441 5.28 -4.43 -20.53
C ALA A 441 5.04 -5.95 -20.54
N LEU A 442 5.69 -6.70 -21.44
CA LEU A 442 5.55 -8.15 -21.52
C LEU A 442 6.07 -8.84 -20.25
N ALA A 443 7.25 -8.43 -19.75
CA ALA A 443 7.78 -8.93 -18.50
C ALA A 443 6.84 -8.62 -17.32
N THR A 444 6.27 -7.41 -17.28
CA THR A 444 5.30 -7.04 -16.24
C THR A 444 4.06 -7.93 -16.31
N VAL A 445 3.47 -8.14 -17.49
CA VAL A 445 2.29 -8.99 -17.63
C VAL A 445 2.57 -10.42 -17.19
N LEU A 446 3.70 -11.00 -17.60
CA LEU A 446 4.09 -12.34 -17.20
C LEU A 446 4.30 -12.47 -15.69
N VAL A 447 4.98 -11.50 -15.08
CA VAL A 447 5.21 -11.53 -13.63
C VAL A 447 3.90 -11.30 -12.88
N VAL A 448 3.04 -10.37 -13.31
CA VAL A 448 1.73 -10.16 -12.67
C VAL A 448 0.87 -11.42 -12.77
N LEU A 449 0.78 -12.06 -13.93
CA LEU A 449 -0.02 -13.30 -14.09
C LEU A 449 0.52 -14.44 -13.22
N TRP A 450 1.84 -14.58 -13.13
CA TRP A 450 2.49 -15.55 -12.25
C TRP A 450 2.27 -15.21 -10.76
N PHE A 451 2.10 -13.93 -10.42
CA PHE A 451 2.02 -13.47 -9.03
C PHE A 451 0.59 -13.40 -8.48
N VAL A 452 -0.43 -13.10 -9.32
CA VAL A 452 -1.72 -13.80 -9.35
C VAL A 452 -2.11 -14.61 -8.09
N PRO A 453 -1.90 -15.94 -8.12
CA PRO A 453 -2.25 -16.86 -7.04
C PRO A 453 -1.61 -16.52 -5.69
N ASP A 454 -0.33 -16.12 -5.68
CA ASP A 454 0.43 -15.84 -4.45
C ASP A 454 -0.19 -14.64 -3.69
N PHE A 455 -0.60 -13.61 -4.44
CA PHE A 455 -1.33 -12.47 -3.88
C PHE A 455 -2.68 -12.89 -3.27
N LEU A 456 -3.48 -13.69 -3.99
CA LEU A 456 -4.79 -14.13 -3.51
C LEU A 456 -4.69 -15.02 -2.28
N HIS A 457 -3.72 -15.94 -2.27
CA HIS A 457 -3.41 -16.80 -1.13
C HIS A 457 -3.01 -15.94 0.09
N THR A 458 -2.08 -15.01 -0.10
CA THR A 458 -1.62 -14.11 0.96
C THR A 458 -2.74 -13.26 1.52
N TYR A 459 -3.59 -12.73 0.64
CA TYR A 459 -4.75 -11.95 1.04
C TYR A 459 -5.73 -12.79 1.87
N ALA A 460 -6.13 -13.97 1.37
CA ALA A 460 -7.06 -14.85 2.07
C ALA A 460 -6.52 -15.29 3.44
N ALA A 461 -5.25 -15.67 3.50
CA ALA A 461 -4.57 -16.00 4.75
C ALA A 461 -4.60 -14.80 5.72
N GLY A 462 -4.19 -13.60 5.28
CA GLY A 462 -4.25 -12.38 6.09
C GLY A 462 -5.66 -12.03 6.59
N ARG A 463 -6.70 -12.32 5.80
CA ARG A 463 -8.11 -12.17 6.23
C ARG A 463 -8.50 -13.20 7.29
N LEU A 464 -8.15 -14.47 7.09
CA LEU A 464 -8.35 -15.54 8.08
C LEU A 464 -7.64 -15.25 9.40
N ALA A 465 -6.46 -14.64 9.33
CA ALA A 465 -5.67 -14.23 10.48
C ALA A 465 -6.31 -13.17 11.37
N THR A 466 -7.04 -12.24 10.76
CA THR A 466 -7.51 -11.02 11.43
C THR A 466 -9.00 -11.06 11.75
N THR A 467 -9.73 -12.04 11.21
CA THR A 467 -11.15 -12.20 11.51
C THR A 467 -11.37 -12.76 12.91
N PRO A 468 -12.34 -12.22 13.68
CA PRO A 468 -12.76 -12.80 14.96
C PRO A 468 -13.43 -14.18 14.78
N LEU A 469 -13.83 -14.55 13.56
CA LEU A 469 -14.44 -15.83 13.24
C LEU A 469 -13.42 -16.94 12.95
N ARG A 470 -12.11 -16.65 13.04
CA ARG A 470 -11.04 -17.61 12.69
C ARG A 470 -11.23 -18.99 13.34
N PRO A 471 -11.46 -19.12 14.67
CA PRO A 471 -11.64 -20.42 15.29
C PRO A 471 -12.81 -21.20 14.68
N ALA A 472 -13.95 -20.53 14.46
CA ALA A 472 -15.13 -21.13 13.85
C ALA A 472 -14.88 -21.56 12.40
N ILE A 473 -14.17 -20.76 11.60
CA ILE A 473 -13.83 -21.10 10.21
C ILE A 473 -12.94 -22.34 10.15
N LEU A 474 -11.85 -22.35 10.91
CA LEU A 474 -10.91 -23.47 10.95
C LEU A 474 -11.59 -24.74 11.44
N TYR A 475 -12.42 -24.63 12.47
CA TYR A 475 -13.21 -25.74 12.98
C TYR A 475 -14.19 -26.27 11.93
N LEU A 476 -14.96 -25.39 11.28
CA LEU A 476 -15.90 -25.77 10.21
C LEU A 476 -15.18 -26.40 9.01
N ASN A 477 -13.96 -25.98 8.67
CA ASN A 477 -13.16 -26.62 7.61
C ASN A 477 -12.63 -28.00 8.02
N ALA A 478 -12.46 -28.26 9.32
CA ALA A 478 -12.08 -29.57 9.84
C ALA A 478 -13.25 -30.57 9.98
N THR A 479 -14.50 -30.09 9.94
CA THR A 479 -15.70 -30.95 9.97
C THR A 479 -16.03 -31.55 8.60
N ASP A 480 -16.93 -32.55 8.57
CA ASP A 480 -17.43 -33.18 7.35
C ASP A 480 -17.91 -32.13 6.33
N ALA A 481 -17.25 -32.08 5.17
CA ALA A 481 -17.51 -31.12 4.10
C ALA A 481 -18.93 -31.24 3.49
N ALA A 482 -19.61 -32.37 3.66
CA ALA A 482 -20.99 -32.57 3.20
C ALA A 482 -22.02 -31.88 4.11
N LEU A 483 -21.66 -31.56 5.35
CA LEU A 483 -22.56 -30.96 6.33
C LEU A 483 -22.93 -29.52 5.90
N PRO A 484 -24.21 -29.18 5.68
CA PRO A 484 -24.60 -27.81 5.39
C PRO A 484 -24.29 -26.89 6.57
N ILE A 485 -23.76 -25.70 6.27
CA ILE A 485 -23.63 -24.62 7.23
C ILE A 485 -24.76 -23.64 6.97
N VAL A 486 -25.49 -23.25 8.00
CA VAL A 486 -26.61 -22.33 7.89
C VAL A 486 -26.34 -21.08 8.72
N SER A 487 -26.65 -19.90 8.18
CA SER A 487 -26.63 -18.66 8.98
C SER A 487 -27.71 -17.71 8.49
N SER A 488 -28.31 -16.97 9.42
CA SER A 488 -29.25 -15.88 9.09
C SER A 488 -28.60 -14.51 9.04
N ASN A 489 -27.35 -14.39 9.49
CA ASN A 489 -26.62 -13.14 9.51
C ASN A 489 -25.82 -12.96 8.22
N LEU A 490 -26.18 -11.94 7.43
CA LEU A 490 -25.53 -11.66 6.16
C LEU A 490 -24.04 -11.29 6.31
N THR A 491 -23.68 -10.60 7.40
CA THR A 491 -22.29 -10.18 7.65
C THR A 491 -21.42 -11.40 7.94
N VAL A 492 -21.85 -12.27 8.85
CA VAL A 492 -21.15 -13.53 9.16
C VAL A 492 -21.03 -14.41 7.92
N SER A 493 -22.11 -14.55 7.15
CA SER A 493 -22.07 -15.34 5.93
C SER A 493 -21.10 -14.80 4.87
N ARG A 494 -20.95 -13.48 4.75
CA ARG A 494 -19.98 -12.85 3.84
C ARG A 494 -18.54 -13.06 4.28
N GLU A 495 -18.31 -13.22 5.58
CA GLU A 495 -16.99 -13.44 6.16
C GLU A 495 -16.58 -14.92 6.13
N LEU A 496 -17.50 -15.83 6.46
CA LEU A 496 -17.27 -17.28 6.41
C LEU A 496 -17.05 -17.77 4.97
N ARG A 497 -17.98 -17.45 4.05
CA ARG A 497 -18.02 -18.05 2.70
C ARG A 497 -16.68 -18.08 1.97
N PRO A 498 -15.92 -16.96 1.84
CA PRO A 498 -14.68 -16.98 1.07
C PRO A 498 -13.52 -17.72 1.76
N LEU A 499 -13.65 -18.07 3.04
CA LEU A 499 -12.62 -18.73 3.85
C LEU A 499 -12.96 -20.19 4.18
N LEU A 500 -14.10 -20.69 3.70
CA LEU A 500 -14.47 -22.10 3.79
C LEU A 500 -13.86 -22.90 2.63
N ASP A 501 -13.39 -24.13 2.90
CA ASP A 501 -12.85 -25.02 1.86
C ASP A 501 -13.93 -25.45 0.86
N ALA A 502 -15.18 -25.56 1.32
CA ALA A 502 -16.36 -25.85 0.51
C ALA A 502 -17.41 -24.73 0.64
N PRO A 503 -17.22 -23.58 -0.04
CA PRO A 503 -18.05 -22.38 0.13
C PRO A 503 -19.51 -22.57 -0.28
N GLY A 504 -19.79 -23.58 -1.12
CA GLY A 504 -21.12 -23.95 -1.57
C GLY A 504 -22.01 -24.54 -0.47
N ARG A 505 -21.43 -25.04 0.62
CA ARG A 505 -22.18 -25.62 1.74
C ARG A 505 -22.81 -24.58 2.68
N LEU A 506 -22.44 -23.31 2.54
CA LEU A 506 -23.04 -22.21 3.31
C LEU A 506 -24.36 -21.76 2.69
N ILE A 507 -25.44 -21.95 3.44
CA ILE A 507 -26.81 -21.64 3.09
C ILE A 507 -27.28 -20.47 3.96
N MET A 508 -27.91 -19.47 3.33
CA MET A 508 -28.56 -18.40 4.08
C MET A 508 -29.94 -18.88 4.54
N ALA A 509 -30.19 -18.84 5.85
CA ALA A 509 -31.52 -18.96 6.41
C ALA A 509 -32.14 -17.57 6.50
N GLY A 510 -33.05 -17.24 5.58
CA GLY A 510 -33.72 -15.95 5.54
C GLY A 510 -33.00 -14.85 4.75
N GLY A 511 -33.55 -13.63 4.86
CA GLY A 511 -33.19 -12.48 4.01
C GLY A 511 -34.33 -11.46 3.85
N ARG A 512 -35.54 -11.83 4.30
CA ARG A 512 -36.64 -10.94 4.66
C ARG A 512 -37.06 -11.25 6.10
N PRO A 513 -37.58 -10.29 6.89
CA PRO A 513 -37.87 -10.46 8.32
C PRO A 513 -38.76 -11.68 8.68
N ASP A 514 -39.49 -12.20 7.70
CA ASP A 514 -40.63 -13.10 7.80
C ASP A 514 -40.43 -14.47 7.11
N ARG A 515 -39.26 -14.76 6.53
CA ARG A 515 -38.97 -16.07 5.91
C ARG A 515 -37.75 -16.76 6.52
N VAL A 516 -37.92 -18.01 6.94
CA VAL A 516 -36.89 -18.87 7.54
C VAL A 516 -36.41 -19.98 6.59
N GLU A 517 -36.73 -19.90 5.29
CA GLU A 517 -36.24 -20.84 4.28
C GLU A 517 -34.70 -20.93 4.27
N PRO A 518 -34.10 -22.11 4.10
CA PRO A 518 -34.72 -23.43 3.94
C PRO A 518 -34.86 -24.22 5.26
N LEU A 519 -34.81 -23.58 6.44
CA LEU A 519 -34.82 -24.29 7.74
C LEU A 519 -36.01 -25.24 7.93
N PRO A 520 -37.27 -24.90 7.59
CA PRO A 520 -38.39 -25.84 7.73
C PRO A 520 -38.20 -27.11 6.92
N GLU A 521 -37.63 -27.01 5.71
CA GLU A 521 -37.36 -28.15 4.84
C GLU A 521 -36.23 -29.02 5.42
N LEU A 522 -35.13 -28.41 5.88
CA LEU A 522 -34.02 -29.13 6.51
C LEU A 522 -34.46 -29.86 7.78
N LEU A 523 -35.30 -29.23 8.60
CA LEU A 523 -35.86 -29.85 9.81
C LEU A 523 -36.85 -30.95 9.48
N ALA A 524 -37.77 -30.74 8.54
CA ALA A 524 -38.76 -31.75 8.13
C ALA A 524 -38.10 -32.97 7.48
N ALA A 525 -37.04 -32.77 6.70
CA ALA A 525 -36.26 -33.83 6.09
C ALA A 525 -35.26 -34.48 7.06
N GLN A 526 -35.19 -34.01 8.32
CA GLN A 526 -34.19 -34.45 9.31
C GLN A 526 -32.75 -34.41 8.78
N THR A 527 -32.46 -33.47 7.88
CA THR A 527 -31.13 -33.31 7.32
C THR A 527 -30.22 -32.73 8.41
N PRO A 528 -29.03 -33.31 8.66
CA PRO A 528 -28.08 -32.75 9.60
C PRO A 528 -27.52 -31.44 9.07
N PHE A 529 -27.38 -30.41 9.90
CA PHE A 529 -26.72 -29.15 9.55
C PHE A 529 -26.15 -28.44 10.78
N VAL A 530 -25.23 -27.50 10.56
CA VAL A 530 -24.71 -26.62 11.61
C VAL A 530 -25.22 -25.20 11.38
N TYR A 531 -25.95 -24.65 12.34
CA TYR A 531 -26.33 -23.26 12.32
C TYR A 531 -25.28 -22.41 13.07
N VAL A 532 -24.73 -21.39 12.39
CA VAL A 532 -23.76 -20.46 12.97
C VAL A 532 -24.52 -19.27 13.56
N ARG A 533 -24.64 -19.27 14.88
CA ARG A 533 -25.25 -18.18 15.64
C ARG A 533 -24.22 -17.12 15.97
N ALA A 534 -24.49 -15.87 15.59
CA ALA A 534 -23.64 -14.73 15.84
C ALA A 534 -24.40 -13.56 16.49
N PRO A 535 -23.69 -12.61 17.13
CA PRO A 535 -24.31 -11.38 17.62
C PRO A 535 -25.07 -10.64 16.49
N GLY A 536 -26.35 -10.34 16.73
CA GLY A 536 -27.22 -9.69 15.75
C GLY A 536 -27.88 -10.62 14.74
N ASP A 537 -27.90 -11.94 15.00
CA ASP A 537 -28.79 -12.86 14.29
C ASP A 537 -30.27 -12.52 14.48
N SER A 538 -31.11 -13.01 13.55
CA SER A 538 -32.55 -12.80 13.62
C SER A 538 -33.16 -13.60 14.78
N GLU A 539 -33.68 -12.93 15.79
CA GLU A 539 -34.34 -13.59 16.95
C GLU A 539 -35.47 -14.53 16.49
N THR A 540 -36.19 -14.20 15.41
CA THR A 540 -37.21 -15.10 14.84
C THR A 540 -36.65 -16.45 14.38
N VAL A 541 -35.44 -16.47 13.83
CA VAL A 541 -34.75 -17.70 13.38
C VAL A 541 -34.22 -18.46 14.59
N VAL A 542 -33.60 -17.74 15.53
CA VAL A 542 -33.03 -18.30 16.76
C VAL A 542 -34.13 -18.96 17.60
N ASP A 543 -35.26 -18.29 17.79
CA ASP A 543 -36.43 -18.81 18.51
C ASP A 543 -37.03 -20.02 17.80
N PHE A 544 -37.16 -19.98 16.46
CA PHE A 544 -37.67 -21.10 15.69
C PHE A 544 -36.79 -22.36 15.87
N LEU A 545 -35.47 -22.21 15.73
CA LEU A 545 -34.53 -23.31 15.95
C LEU A 545 -34.53 -23.77 17.42
N GLY A 546 -34.56 -22.84 18.37
CA GLY A 546 -34.62 -23.14 19.80
C GLY A 546 -35.86 -23.95 20.19
N ASN A 547 -37.02 -23.60 19.63
CA ASN A 547 -38.30 -24.27 19.89
C ASN A 547 -38.44 -25.60 19.14
N SER A 548 -37.65 -25.84 18.09
CA SER A 548 -37.71 -27.08 17.31
C SER A 548 -37.20 -28.31 18.08
N GLY A 549 -36.34 -28.10 19.08
CA GLY A 549 -35.63 -29.17 19.80
C GLY A 549 -34.59 -29.92 18.95
N ALA A 550 -34.47 -29.62 17.66
CA ALA A 550 -33.57 -30.32 16.75
C ALA A 550 -32.09 -29.99 16.98
N CYS A 551 -31.80 -28.83 17.59
CA CYS A 551 -30.46 -28.29 17.78
C CYS A 551 -30.02 -28.38 19.25
N ALA A 552 -29.94 -29.61 19.77
CA ALA A 552 -29.66 -29.86 21.19
C ALA A 552 -28.21 -29.56 21.59
N LEU A 553 -27.26 -29.80 20.67
CA LEU A 553 -25.85 -29.55 20.91
C LEU A 553 -25.46 -28.14 20.44
N ARG A 554 -24.90 -27.37 21.36
CA ARG A 554 -24.47 -25.98 21.14
C ARG A 554 -23.06 -25.81 21.68
N GLU A 555 -22.19 -25.24 20.86
CA GLU A 555 -20.77 -25.12 21.17
C GLU A 555 -20.32 -23.69 20.95
N ASP A 556 -19.74 -23.09 21.99
CA ASP A 556 -19.16 -21.75 21.90
C ASP A 556 -17.75 -21.86 21.32
N ILE A 557 -17.48 -21.09 20.26
CA ILE A 557 -16.18 -21.05 19.58
C ILE A 557 -15.84 -19.63 19.13
N GLY A 558 -14.85 -19.03 19.79
CA GLY A 558 -14.50 -17.63 19.56
C GLY A 558 -15.69 -16.70 19.83
N GLY A 559 -16.07 -15.89 18.83
CA GLY A 559 -17.17 -14.93 18.95
C GLY A 559 -18.55 -15.43 18.52
N VAL A 560 -18.72 -16.73 18.23
CA VAL A 560 -19.96 -17.33 17.72
C VAL A 560 -20.30 -18.63 18.43
N GLN A 561 -21.53 -19.11 18.25
CA GLN A 561 -22.00 -20.38 18.76
C GLN A 561 -22.44 -21.28 17.59
N LEU A 562 -21.95 -22.52 17.55
CA LEU A 562 -22.32 -23.52 16.55
C LEU A 562 -23.45 -24.39 17.10
N TRP A 563 -24.57 -24.46 16.37
CA TRP A 563 -25.76 -25.22 16.75
C TRP A 563 -25.89 -26.42 15.82
N TYR A 564 -25.69 -27.62 16.35
CA TYR A 564 -25.78 -28.87 15.58
C TYR A 564 -27.22 -29.35 15.59
N CYS A 565 -27.85 -29.30 14.42
CA CYS A 565 -29.26 -29.60 14.23
C CYS A 565 -29.42 -30.93 13.50
N ASN A 566 -30.19 -31.85 14.08
CA ASN A 566 -30.33 -33.24 13.59
C ASN A 566 -28.99 -34.00 13.47
N SER A 567 -27.94 -33.50 14.12
CA SER A 567 -26.60 -34.07 14.14
C SER A 567 -26.04 -34.07 15.56
N GLY A 568 -25.23 -35.08 15.87
CA GLY A 568 -24.30 -35.02 16.99
C GLY A 568 -22.96 -34.43 16.54
N ASN A 569 -22.06 -34.21 17.49
CA ASN A 569 -20.65 -33.96 17.22
C ASN A 569 -19.86 -35.21 17.63
N ALA A 570 -19.05 -35.74 16.71
CA ALA A 570 -18.20 -36.89 16.97
C ALA A 570 -16.82 -36.39 17.39
N SER A 571 -16.45 -36.64 18.64
CA SER A 571 -15.10 -36.36 19.13
C SER A 571 -14.10 -37.30 18.46
N LEU A 572 -12.95 -36.77 18.03
CA LEU A 572 -11.86 -37.58 17.48
C LEU A 572 -11.27 -38.49 18.56
N ALA A 573 -11.12 -37.97 19.78
CA ALA A 573 -10.65 -38.70 20.95
C ALA A 573 -11.20 -38.14 22.26
N THR A 574 -11.46 -39.00 23.22
CA THR A 574 -11.82 -38.67 24.61
C THR A 574 -10.72 -39.21 25.51
N PHE A 575 -10.24 -38.37 26.42
CA PHE A 575 -9.22 -38.69 27.40
C PHE A 575 -9.82 -38.82 28.79
N ASP A 576 -9.17 -39.60 29.64
CA ASP A 576 -9.61 -39.81 31.01
C ASP A 576 -9.72 -38.47 31.76
N GLY A 577 -10.75 -38.33 32.59
CA GLY A 577 -10.97 -37.09 33.35
C GLY A 577 -11.64 -35.95 32.57
N GLY A 578 -12.06 -36.18 31.31
CA GLY A 578 -12.99 -35.30 30.62
C GLY A 578 -12.50 -34.44 29.44
N PRO A 579 -11.19 -34.25 29.18
CA PRO A 579 -10.73 -33.61 27.94
C PRO A 579 -11.12 -34.41 26.69
N GLU A 580 -11.56 -33.71 25.65
CA GLU A 580 -11.88 -34.27 24.35
C GLU A 580 -11.18 -33.50 23.25
N LEU A 581 -10.51 -34.22 22.34
CA LEU A 581 -10.08 -33.70 21.06
C LEU A 581 -11.27 -33.82 20.09
N VAL A 582 -11.84 -32.69 19.73
CA VAL A 582 -13.07 -32.62 18.92
C VAL A 582 -12.75 -32.55 17.43
N ALA A 583 -11.74 -31.77 17.06
CA ALA A 583 -11.30 -31.65 15.68
C ALA A 583 -9.81 -31.29 15.62
N ALA A 584 -9.19 -31.55 14.47
CA ALA A 584 -7.83 -31.12 14.18
C ALA A 584 -7.78 -30.57 12.75
N HIS A 585 -7.33 -29.32 12.61
CA HIS A 585 -7.10 -28.70 11.31
C HIS A 585 -5.60 -28.73 10.99
N LEU A 586 -5.23 -29.44 9.93
CA LEU A 586 -3.87 -29.55 9.42
C LEU A 586 -3.85 -29.35 7.90
N PRO A 587 -2.75 -28.83 7.32
CA PRO A 587 -2.62 -28.64 5.88
C PRO A 587 -2.69 -29.97 5.11
N GLY A 588 -3.11 -29.88 3.84
CA GLY A 588 -3.17 -31.03 2.95
C GLY A 588 -1.80 -31.64 2.64
N THR A 589 -0.76 -30.80 2.62
CA THR A 589 0.66 -31.14 2.39
C THR A 589 1.48 -30.98 3.66
N LEU A 590 2.55 -31.76 3.78
CA LEU A 590 3.55 -31.60 4.85
C LEU A 590 4.58 -30.56 4.39
N ASP A 591 4.56 -29.39 5.04
CA ASP A 591 5.48 -28.28 4.78
C ASP A 591 6.24 -27.94 6.09
N ASP A 592 7.46 -27.41 5.98
CA ASP A 592 8.25 -26.93 7.13
C ASP A 592 8.20 -25.39 7.22
N PRO A 593 7.70 -24.81 8.33
CA PRO A 593 7.13 -25.49 9.50
C PRO A 593 5.70 -25.99 9.27
N LEU A 594 5.30 -27.04 10.01
CA LEU A 594 3.95 -27.56 10.04
C LEU A 594 3.07 -26.73 10.98
N TYR A 595 1.93 -26.27 10.47
CA TYR A 595 0.90 -25.59 11.26
C TYR A 595 -0.24 -26.53 11.57
N ALA A 596 -0.69 -26.53 12.83
CA ALA A 596 -1.87 -27.27 13.25
C ALA A 596 -2.72 -26.42 14.20
N THR A 597 -4.04 -26.56 14.09
CA THR A 597 -4.98 -26.04 15.10
C THR A 597 -5.78 -27.21 15.65
N LEU A 598 -5.64 -27.48 16.94
CA LEU A 598 -6.39 -28.50 17.65
C LEU A 598 -7.59 -27.85 18.34
N PHE A 599 -8.73 -28.54 18.31
CA PHE A 599 -9.96 -28.08 18.95
C PHE A 599 -10.31 -29.00 20.09
N TRP A 600 -10.22 -28.45 21.29
CA TRP A 600 -10.44 -29.18 22.53
C TRP A 600 -11.74 -28.78 23.20
N ARG A 601 -12.30 -29.69 23.99
CA ARG A 601 -13.46 -29.43 24.84
C ARG A 601 -13.31 -30.19 26.16
N ALA A 602 -13.84 -29.62 27.23
CA ALA A 602 -14.10 -30.35 28.47
C ALA A 602 -15.54 -30.89 28.48
N THR A 603 -15.74 -32.17 28.77
CA THR A 603 -17.08 -32.74 29.04
C THR A 603 -17.50 -32.60 30.50
N THR A 604 -16.52 -32.53 31.40
CA THR A 604 -16.68 -32.34 32.84
C THR A 604 -15.60 -31.39 33.34
N PRO A 605 -15.76 -30.75 34.52
CA PRO A 605 -14.72 -29.88 35.05
C PRO A 605 -13.38 -30.61 35.20
N VAL A 606 -12.35 -30.10 34.53
CA VAL A 606 -10.97 -30.60 34.65
C VAL A 606 -10.29 -29.82 35.78
N THR A 607 -9.58 -30.51 36.68
CA THR A 607 -8.93 -29.86 37.84
C THR A 607 -7.42 -29.78 37.74
N THR A 608 -6.83 -30.45 36.75
CA THR A 608 -5.38 -30.55 36.54
C THR A 608 -5.00 -29.78 35.29
N ASP A 609 -3.89 -29.05 35.33
CA ASP A 609 -3.32 -28.35 34.19
C ASP A 609 -2.41 -29.28 33.37
N TYR A 610 -3.00 -30.00 32.43
CA TYR A 610 -2.29 -30.82 31.46
C TYR A 610 -1.58 -29.99 30.38
N THR A 611 -0.44 -30.50 29.93
CA THR A 611 0.29 -30.05 28.73
C THR A 611 -0.13 -30.90 27.53
N VAL A 612 -0.46 -30.26 26.41
CA VAL A 612 -0.69 -30.95 25.14
C VAL A 612 0.65 -31.06 24.40
N PHE A 613 0.94 -32.24 23.86
CA PHE A 613 2.05 -32.45 22.95
C PHE A 613 1.55 -32.76 21.55
N VAL A 614 2.28 -32.26 20.55
CA VAL A 614 2.11 -32.62 19.15
C VAL A 614 3.46 -33.10 18.63
N HIS A 615 3.52 -34.37 18.27
CA HIS A 615 4.72 -35.03 17.75
C HIS A 615 4.55 -35.34 16.28
N VAL A 616 5.56 -35.06 15.47
CA VAL A 616 5.61 -35.42 14.06
C VAL A 616 6.68 -36.48 13.90
N VAL A 617 6.28 -37.70 13.55
CA VAL A 617 7.16 -38.86 13.49
C VAL A 617 7.13 -39.52 12.11
N ASP A 618 8.25 -40.06 11.67
CA ASP A 618 8.33 -40.79 10.40
C ASP A 618 7.96 -42.28 10.57
N ALA A 619 7.94 -43.04 9.47
CA ALA A 619 7.59 -44.46 9.47
C ALA A 619 8.55 -45.35 10.27
N ALA A 620 9.78 -44.88 10.53
CA ALA A 620 10.76 -45.56 11.38
C ALA A 620 10.63 -45.16 12.87
N GLY A 621 9.74 -44.23 13.19
CA GLY A 621 9.53 -43.70 14.53
C GLY A 621 10.51 -42.59 14.92
N ASN A 622 11.25 -42.02 13.95
CA ASN A 622 12.12 -40.88 14.22
C ASN A 622 11.28 -39.62 14.41
N MET A 623 11.62 -38.81 15.42
CA MET A 623 10.99 -37.52 15.64
C MET A 623 11.50 -36.50 14.61
N LEU A 624 10.60 -36.04 13.74
CA LEU A 624 10.87 -34.97 12.77
C LEU A 624 10.66 -33.60 13.38
N GLY A 625 9.72 -33.47 14.31
CA GLY A 625 9.43 -32.22 15.02
C GLY A 625 8.49 -32.48 16.19
N GLN A 626 8.52 -31.61 17.19
CA GLN A 626 7.62 -31.70 18.34
C GLN A 626 7.29 -30.32 18.89
N TRP A 627 6.13 -30.21 19.54
CA TRP A 627 5.74 -29.01 20.25
C TRP A 627 4.83 -29.34 21.43
N ASP A 628 5.23 -28.86 22.60
CA ASP A 628 4.54 -29.08 23.87
C ASP A 628 4.13 -27.74 24.47
N GLN A 629 2.84 -27.58 24.77
CA GLN A 629 2.37 -26.35 25.42
C GLN A 629 1.15 -26.57 26.31
N VAL A 630 1.02 -25.67 27.28
CA VAL A 630 -0.29 -25.43 27.90
C VAL A 630 -1.22 -24.88 26.82
N PRO A 631 -2.46 -25.38 26.68
CA PRO A 631 -3.33 -25.00 25.56
C PRO A 631 -3.58 -23.50 25.42
N GLY A 632 -3.84 -23.07 24.19
CA GLY A 632 -4.03 -21.67 23.82
C GLY A 632 -2.74 -20.86 23.97
N ALA A 633 -1.58 -21.46 23.69
CA ALA A 633 -0.26 -20.88 23.93
C ALA A 633 -0.09 -20.34 25.37
N GLY A 634 -0.60 -21.09 26.35
CA GLY A 634 -0.59 -20.75 27.77
C GLY A 634 -1.76 -19.89 28.27
N SER A 635 -2.66 -19.44 27.38
CA SER A 635 -3.81 -18.62 27.76
C SER A 635 -5.05 -19.41 28.16
N ALA A 636 -5.10 -20.71 27.90
CA ALA A 636 -6.25 -21.58 28.18
C ALA A 636 -5.82 -22.85 28.93
N PRO A 637 -5.30 -22.75 30.18
CA PRO A 637 -4.98 -23.91 31.00
C PRO A 637 -6.20 -24.82 31.16
N THR A 638 -5.99 -26.14 31.14
CA THR A 638 -7.08 -27.13 31.12
C THR A 638 -7.95 -27.07 32.37
N SER A 639 -7.41 -26.69 33.53
CA SER A 639 -8.23 -26.47 34.73
C SER A 639 -9.22 -25.29 34.63
N GLY A 640 -8.97 -24.37 33.68
CA GLY A 640 -9.85 -23.24 33.38
C GLY A 640 -10.92 -23.55 32.34
N TRP A 641 -10.94 -24.75 31.75
CA TRP A 641 -11.91 -25.09 30.71
C TRP A 641 -13.32 -25.19 31.27
N THR A 642 -14.22 -24.40 30.70
CA THR A 642 -15.65 -24.50 30.99
C THR A 642 -16.23 -25.66 30.20
N PRO A 643 -16.95 -26.61 30.84
CA PRO A 643 -17.56 -27.72 30.12
C PRO A 643 -18.44 -27.24 28.96
N GLY A 644 -18.27 -27.84 27.78
CA GLY A 644 -19.00 -27.48 26.56
C GLY A 644 -18.41 -26.35 25.71
N THR A 645 -17.40 -25.61 26.19
CA THR A 645 -16.71 -24.57 25.40
C THR A 645 -15.60 -25.18 24.55
N LEU A 646 -15.49 -24.79 23.28
CA LEU A 646 -14.37 -25.18 22.42
C LEU A 646 -13.16 -24.26 22.63
N VAL A 647 -12.01 -24.86 22.85
CA VAL A 647 -10.71 -24.20 22.94
C VAL A 647 -9.95 -24.49 21.65
N ALA A 648 -9.66 -23.44 20.87
CA ALA A 648 -8.79 -23.52 19.70
C ALA A 648 -7.33 -23.33 20.13
N ASP A 649 -6.48 -24.27 19.75
CA ASP A 649 -5.11 -24.37 20.23
C ASP A 649 -4.14 -24.48 19.04
N ASP A 650 -3.35 -23.43 18.83
CA ASP A 650 -2.50 -23.27 17.65
C ASP A 650 -1.06 -23.76 17.89
N TYR A 651 -0.51 -24.46 16.90
CA TYR A 651 0.82 -25.05 16.89
C TYR A 651 1.59 -24.64 15.65
N ARG A 652 2.88 -24.37 15.83
CA ARG A 652 3.88 -24.21 14.76
C ARG A 652 5.04 -25.14 15.09
N ILE A 653 5.28 -26.12 14.23
CA ILE A 653 6.24 -27.19 14.47
C ILE A 653 7.29 -27.14 13.37
N ASP A 654 8.49 -26.67 13.70
CA ASP A 654 9.62 -26.74 12.76
C ASP A 654 10.03 -28.21 12.57
N LEU A 655 10.28 -28.63 11.33
CA LEU A 655 10.50 -30.04 10.95
C LEU A 655 11.91 -30.29 10.41
N ASP A 656 12.53 -31.40 10.79
CA ASP A 656 13.70 -31.97 10.12
C ASP A 656 13.29 -32.98 9.04
N ALA A 657 12.64 -32.48 7.97
CA ALA A 657 12.02 -33.33 6.96
C ALA A 657 13.01 -33.91 5.91
N ALA A 658 14.28 -33.47 5.89
CA ALA A 658 15.23 -33.80 4.83
C ALA A 658 15.56 -35.30 4.70
N ALA A 659 15.39 -36.06 5.80
CA ALA A 659 15.64 -37.50 5.87
C ALA A 659 14.41 -38.33 6.28
N ALA A 660 13.20 -37.73 6.26
CA ALA A 660 11.98 -38.37 6.73
C ALA A 660 11.62 -39.61 5.88
N GLN A 661 11.24 -40.70 6.56
CA GLN A 661 10.69 -41.89 5.92
C GLN A 661 9.16 -41.83 5.90
N SER A 662 8.55 -41.88 4.71
CA SER A 662 7.09 -41.92 4.60
C SER A 662 6.50 -43.29 4.99
N PRO A 663 5.26 -43.33 5.53
CA PRO A 663 4.42 -42.18 5.86
C PRO A 663 4.89 -41.43 7.12
N VAL A 664 4.61 -40.13 7.16
CA VAL A 664 4.84 -39.26 8.32
C VAL A 664 3.53 -39.09 9.09
N HIS A 665 3.56 -39.29 10.39
CA HIS A 665 2.40 -39.27 11.28
C HIS A 665 2.45 -38.07 12.24
N VAL A 666 1.31 -37.45 12.48
CA VAL A 666 1.14 -36.39 13.48
C VAL A 666 0.35 -36.96 14.65
N ILE A 667 1.00 -37.05 15.80
CA ILE A 667 0.50 -37.70 17.01
C ILE A 667 0.22 -36.63 18.07
N VAL A 668 -0.94 -36.73 18.72
CA VAL A 668 -1.42 -35.76 19.72
C VAL A 668 -1.80 -36.47 21.01
N GLY A 669 -1.44 -35.89 22.15
CA GLY A 669 -1.90 -36.36 23.45
C GLY A 669 -1.72 -35.30 24.56
N LEU A 670 -2.10 -35.68 25.78
CA LEU A 670 -1.93 -34.86 26.98
C LEU A 670 -1.04 -35.57 28.00
N TYR A 671 -0.30 -34.82 28.80
CA TYR A 671 0.39 -35.34 29.99
C TYR A 671 0.30 -34.37 31.16
N ASP A 672 0.41 -34.91 32.37
CA ASP A 672 0.54 -34.10 33.58
C ASP A 672 2.00 -33.61 33.69
N PRO A 673 2.27 -32.29 33.62
CA PRO A 673 3.64 -31.78 33.67
C PRO A 673 4.33 -32.00 35.03
N ALA A 674 3.58 -32.27 36.10
CA ALA A 674 4.15 -32.54 37.41
C ALA A 674 4.67 -33.98 37.54
N THR A 675 4.04 -34.95 36.85
CA THR A 675 4.42 -36.38 36.92
C THR A 675 5.10 -36.90 35.66
N GLY A 676 4.87 -36.26 34.51
CA GLY A 676 5.28 -36.73 33.19
C GLY A 676 4.38 -37.84 32.64
N GLU A 677 3.34 -38.25 33.35
CA GLU A 677 2.45 -39.34 32.92
C GLU A 677 1.47 -38.85 31.85
N ARG A 678 1.35 -39.61 30.76
CA ARG A 678 0.39 -39.34 29.68
C ARG A 678 -1.02 -39.73 30.11
N LEU A 679 -1.97 -38.85 29.82
CA LEU A 679 -3.38 -39.04 30.11
C LEU A 679 -3.96 -40.12 29.19
N PRO A 680 -4.55 -41.21 29.73
CA PRO A 680 -5.07 -42.30 28.91
C PRO A 680 -6.17 -41.85 27.92
N VAL A 681 -6.18 -42.47 26.74
CA VAL A 681 -7.25 -42.32 25.75
C VAL A 681 -8.36 -43.31 26.10
N SER A 682 -9.51 -42.81 26.55
CA SER A 682 -10.67 -43.63 26.93
C SER A 682 -11.45 -44.13 25.71
N ALA A 683 -11.56 -43.30 24.67
CA ALA A 683 -12.25 -43.61 23.42
C ALA A 683 -11.66 -42.79 22.27
N THR A 684 -11.66 -43.33 21.05
CA THR A 684 -11.13 -42.63 19.87
C THR A 684 -11.69 -43.23 18.58
N SER A 685 -11.86 -42.39 17.56
CA SER A 685 -12.11 -42.82 16.18
C SER A 685 -10.83 -42.91 15.34
N LEU A 686 -9.71 -42.43 15.90
CA LEU A 686 -8.39 -42.40 15.27
C LEU A 686 -7.51 -43.56 15.72
N PRO A 687 -6.50 -43.97 14.93
CA PRO A 687 -5.46 -44.86 15.43
C PRO A 687 -4.82 -44.30 16.70
N SER A 688 -4.61 -45.14 17.71
CA SER A 688 -4.04 -44.73 18.99
C SER A 688 -3.00 -45.70 19.51
N ALA A 689 -1.94 -45.16 20.09
CA ALA A 689 -0.90 -45.90 20.79
C ALA A 689 -0.28 -45.01 21.86
N ASP A 690 0.22 -45.61 22.94
CA ASP A 690 0.97 -44.90 24.00
C ASP A 690 0.24 -43.65 24.53
N ASN A 691 -1.06 -43.80 24.80
CA ASN A 691 -1.96 -42.74 25.29
C ASN A 691 -2.01 -41.49 24.40
N ALA A 692 -1.85 -41.68 23.09
CA ALA A 692 -1.91 -40.63 22.08
C ALA A 692 -2.71 -41.10 20.85
N VAL A 693 -3.15 -40.15 20.03
CA VAL A 693 -3.91 -40.40 18.80
C VAL A 693 -3.20 -39.84 17.57
N ASP A 694 -3.21 -40.60 16.47
CA ASP A 694 -2.70 -40.17 15.18
C ASP A 694 -3.78 -39.37 14.43
N VAL A 695 -3.60 -38.06 14.37
CA VAL A 695 -4.58 -37.13 13.77
C VAL A 695 -4.37 -36.95 12.26
N ARG A 696 -3.20 -37.30 11.72
CA ARG A 696 -2.88 -37.10 10.31
C ARG A 696 -1.69 -37.95 9.88
N SER A 697 -1.84 -38.66 8.76
CA SER A 697 -0.76 -39.34 8.05
C SER A 697 -0.51 -38.67 6.69
N TYR A 698 0.75 -38.35 6.40
CA TYR A 698 1.24 -37.80 5.14
C TYR A 698 2.02 -38.87 4.37
N PRO A 699 1.78 -39.02 3.05
CA PRO A 699 2.33 -40.11 2.24
C PRO A 699 3.81 -39.98 1.85
#